data_AF-A0A7J2HLX3-F1
#
_entry.id   AF-A0A7J2HLX3-F1
#
_cell.length_a   1.000
_cell.length_b   1.000
_cell.length_c   1.000
_cell.angle_alpha   90.00
_cell.angle_beta   90.00
_cell.angle_gamma   90.00
#
_symmetry.space_group_name_H-M   'P 1'
#
loop_
_entity.id
_entity.type
_entity.pdbx_description
1 polymer ?
#
loop_
_entity_poly.entity_id
_entity_poly.type
_entity_poly.pdbx_seq_one_letter_code
_entity_poly.pdbx_strand_id
1 'polypeptide(L)'
;MGRKALPLLVIGILLCSIMPISGTYGAEDFDKERLSLSISEPTFIEKGKDYISISLKEATSYLMGAGKPILPVITKTFTFPLGTKLIDVNVDVKMREYTLDKKVEPAPEPIPLDGNKIYGGIFEDEDIYNSEGFYPSNKYIVETGAGLKDGEHVLYVNVRCYTQYSPARNLLYVPKHIDIEISYDLPDKPLFSSDEYDLVIITDEKLDESAQRLAQHKESLGIKTKVVTTQYIYSNYEGRDEPEQIKLFIKDAIEKWGVKYVLLFGGRKGETLDWYVPERRSNNNADMESGYSTDLYYADIYRVDHAGNVWFEDWDWNGNGIFAEAEAPDKIIDRIDYYPDVYVGRLPIRYTWEADIIVDKIIRYEKQDNSWFKHAFVISGDTFPPARGGNQAERGIYEGEMETAVTAKYLKKAGFEVEKLWTSTGTFNSYKDVVRAFNEGPGFIHFAGHGNPAVWGNFLPDAETEEEFVMGFTIFDIWKYSNGYHLPIVVIGGCHNAQFNVSLQYLIENNSVGIKYGWYYPWDGGSLMLFEQDGGSIASIGNTGFGYGYINEYCLAGLGGWIEPRFFYNYAVQGKEYLGEVHSQTIADYISIIGRVNSDVIDRKTIEEWVLLGDPSLKVGGYGGSGILGECVKEVDGESGAFSVNAPVWSEGMEWKYKISNVDFTLDEVEGRYIDIHIKTGYLDLKVTEVTSEEYITSFSIPVADLRIKINFWMKEGKKPIVISGDVTDAELKGTIRWDRENMGLKEIKGELTGKLDLSSLPLNLSGKPPFLKFILKLIPFYFTVDFQISFNQSYQLISFPLENNKSWGLSPVKATIDGTITSKWFYVAYILDRIARIFGREIIPRDLANLLPVIEIPKLLELYEIPNEIDIPRVNDPIYHDIHLFKCIGQKQITVDAGTFEASEISMVRGIGQIFYSPEVSNVVKIQGNFHEIIPIVENIEMELVELVK
;
A
#
# COMPACT_ATOMS: atom_id res chain seq x y z
N MET A 1 -24.67 11.56 49.46
CA MET A 1 -24.04 11.68 50.80
C MET A 1 -23.44 10.32 51.14
N GLY A 2 -22.15 10.07 51.30
CA GLY A 2 -20.94 10.88 51.31
C GLY A 2 -19.86 9.99 51.93
N ARG A 3 -18.68 9.92 51.30
CA ARG A 3 -17.31 9.72 51.87
C ARG A 3 -16.35 9.23 50.79
N LYS A 4 -15.93 10.19 49.95
CA LYS A 4 -14.61 10.22 49.31
C LYS A 4 -13.64 10.83 50.32
N ALA A 5 -12.54 10.15 50.66
CA ALA A 5 -11.28 10.72 51.17
C ALA A 5 -10.36 9.58 51.63
N LEU A 6 -9.71 8.90 50.70
CA LEU A 6 -8.50 8.12 50.97
C LEU A 6 -7.69 7.86 49.67
N PRO A 7 -7.27 8.94 48.98
CA PRO A 7 -5.92 8.93 48.40
C PRO A 7 -5.26 10.33 48.44
N LEU A 8 -5.27 11.00 49.59
CA LEU A 8 -4.58 12.30 49.80
C LEU A 8 -3.39 12.19 50.79
N LEU A 9 -3.04 10.99 51.25
CA LEU A 9 -2.03 10.79 52.29
C LEU A 9 -0.65 10.34 51.79
N VAL A 10 -0.46 10.18 50.47
CA VAL A 10 0.84 9.78 49.88
C VAL A 10 1.55 10.94 49.18
N ILE A 11 0.86 12.05 48.88
CA ILE A 11 1.44 13.27 48.31
C ILE A 11 1.95 14.24 49.40
N GLY A 12 1.49 14.09 50.65
CA GLY A 12 1.82 14.99 51.77
C GLY A 12 3.11 14.70 52.54
N ILE A 13 3.87 13.64 52.22
CA ILE A 13 5.06 13.23 53.01
C ILE A 13 6.40 13.58 52.30
N LEU A 14 6.37 14.13 51.09
CA LEU A 14 7.58 14.59 50.37
C LEU A 14 7.82 16.12 50.41
N LEU A 15 7.12 16.86 51.28
CA LEU A 15 7.22 18.32 51.40
C LEU A 15 7.74 18.80 52.78
N CYS A 16 8.81 18.18 53.31
CA CYS A 16 9.45 18.65 54.54
C CYS A 16 10.98 18.61 54.48
N SER A 17 11.58 19.52 53.70
CA SER A 17 12.92 20.04 53.99
C SER A 17 13.18 21.36 53.25
N ILE A 18 12.56 22.45 53.71
CA ILE A 18 13.00 23.81 53.36
C ILE A 18 12.97 24.67 54.63
N MET A 19 14.14 25.07 55.12
CA MET A 19 14.29 26.16 56.08
C MET A 19 14.13 27.50 55.35
N PRO A 20 13.52 28.54 55.95
CA PRO A 20 13.30 29.82 55.31
C PRO A 20 14.52 30.74 55.47
N ILE A 21 14.93 31.40 54.39
CA ILE A 21 15.64 32.68 54.46
C ILE A 21 14.81 33.72 53.70
N SER A 22 14.59 34.83 54.40
CA SER A 22 13.69 35.95 54.12
C SER A 22 14.15 36.93 53.05
N GLY A 23 13.19 37.43 52.26
CA GLY A 23 13.20 38.71 51.51
C GLY A 23 13.99 38.68 50.20
N THR A 24 13.46 39.05 49.03
CA THR A 24 12.72 40.28 48.70
C THR A 24 11.87 40.11 47.42
N TYR A 25 10.81 40.91 47.31
CA TYR A 25 9.85 40.99 46.21
C TYR A 25 10.45 41.18 44.80
N GLY A 26 9.91 40.44 43.83
CA GLY A 26 9.82 40.84 42.42
C GLY A 26 10.27 39.81 41.38
N ALA A 27 9.44 38.79 41.08
CA ALA A 27 9.41 38.05 39.82
C ALA A 27 8.10 37.26 39.74
N GLU A 28 7.47 37.17 38.57
CA GLU A 28 6.34 36.26 38.32
C GLU A 28 6.79 34.81 38.64
N ASP A 29 6.00 34.09 39.43
CA ASP A 29 6.35 32.76 39.96
C ASP A 29 5.91 31.69 38.94
N PHE A 30 6.76 31.41 37.95
CA PHE A 30 6.54 30.36 36.94
C PHE A 30 6.95 28.99 37.48
N ASP A 31 6.31 27.93 37.00
CA ASP A 31 6.71 26.55 37.28
C ASP A 31 8.07 26.24 36.63
N LYS A 32 8.86 25.36 37.28
CA LYS A 32 10.21 25.03 36.83
C LYS A 32 10.49 23.53 36.87
N GLU A 33 10.97 23.00 35.77
CA GLU A 33 11.54 21.65 35.68
C GLU A 33 13.07 21.75 35.59
N ARG A 34 13.79 20.96 36.39
CA ARG A 34 15.25 21.02 36.47
C ARG A 34 15.87 19.64 36.34
N LEU A 35 16.89 19.52 35.49
CA LEU A 35 17.69 18.32 35.34
C LEU A 35 19.17 18.67 35.36
N SER A 36 19.95 17.94 36.16
CA SER A 36 21.40 18.09 36.24
C SER A 36 22.05 16.73 36.06
N LEU A 37 22.99 16.62 35.12
CA LEU A 37 23.63 15.37 34.72
C LEU A 37 25.15 15.53 34.74
N SER A 38 25.84 14.65 35.47
CA SER A 38 27.27 14.46 35.32
C SER A 38 27.55 13.35 34.32
N ILE A 39 28.40 13.62 33.35
CA ILE A 39 28.66 12.74 32.21
C ILE A 39 29.97 11.98 32.41
N SER A 40 29.95 10.70 32.07
CA SER A 40 31.10 9.81 32.20
C SER A 40 32.23 10.16 31.22
N GLU A 41 33.41 9.61 31.45
CA GLU A 41 34.51 9.76 30.47
C GLU A 41 34.22 8.90 29.23
N PRO A 42 34.51 9.41 28.02
CA PRO A 42 34.34 8.66 26.80
C PRO A 42 35.35 7.51 26.74
N THR A 43 34.97 6.44 26.06
CA THR A 43 35.89 5.37 25.66
C THR A 43 36.28 5.57 24.20
N PHE A 44 37.59 5.56 23.92
CA PHE A 44 38.12 5.64 22.56
C PHE A 44 38.45 4.24 22.05
N ILE A 45 37.90 3.88 20.90
CA ILE A 45 38.08 2.56 20.28
C ILE A 45 38.84 2.77 18.98
N GLU A 46 39.98 2.11 18.81
CA GLU A 46 40.76 2.23 17.57
C GLU A 46 40.02 1.58 16.39
N LYS A 47 39.97 2.31 15.26
CA LYS A 47 39.31 1.89 14.02
C LYS A 47 40.32 1.91 12.89
N GLY A 48 40.86 0.73 12.57
CA GLY A 48 41.97 0.60 11.65
C GLY A 48 43.21 1.40 12.08
N LYS A 49 43.95 1.93 11.11
CA LYS A 49 45.20 2.66 11.39
C LYS A 49 44.99 4.17 11.61
N ASP A 50 43.93 4.72 11.03
CA ASP A 50 43.82 6.17 10.83
C ASP A 50 42.74 6.83 11.70
N TYR A 51 41.78 6.05 12.23
CA TYR A 51 40.61 6.59 12.92
C TYR A 51 40.40 6.05 14.34
N ILE A 52 39.54 6.75 15.08
CA ILE A 52 38.97 6.31 16.34
C ILE A 52 37.45 6.47 16.34
N SER A 53 36.78 5.55 17.01
CA SER A 53 35.37 5.65 17.41
C SER A 53 35.27 6.19 18.83
N ILE A 54 34.21 6.93 19.12
CA ILE A 54 33.95 7.49 20.45
C ILE A 54 32.69 6.83 20.99
N SER A 55 32.80 6.14 22.13
CA SER A 55 31.66 5.62 22.86
C SER A 55 31.43 6.39 24.16
N LEU A 56 30.18 6.74 24.42
CA LEU A 56 29.77 7.43 25.64
C LEU A 56 28.56 6.73 26.23
N LYS A 57 28.63 6.37 27.52
CA LYS A 57 27.59 5.59 28.19
C LYS A 57 26.23 6.29 28.20
N GLU A 58 26.23 7.61 28.38
CA GLU A 58 25.02 8.43 28.44
C GLU A 58 24.46 8.78 27.06
N ALA A 59 25.16 8.45 25.96
CA ALA A 59 24.68 8.75 24.62
C ALA A 59 23.39 7.97 24.32
N THR A 60 22.42 8.69 23.76
CA THR A 60 21.13 8.14 23.34
C THR A 60 21.13 7.79 21.85
N SER A 61 21.98 8.45 21.07
CA SER A 61 22.14 8.28 19.63
C SER A 61 23.51 8.81 19.20
N TYR A 62 23.80 8.72 17.90
CA TYR A 62 24.99 9.28 17.28
C TYR A 62 24.59 10.25 16.17
N LEU A 63 25.34 11.34 16.04
CA LEU A 63 25.22 12.25 14.90
C LEU A 63 25.99 11.63 13.73
N MET A 64 25.25 11.22 12.69
CA MET A 64 25.79 10.44 11.56
C MET A 64 25.36 11.03 10.21
N GLY A 65 25.99 12.13 9.81
CA GLY A 65 25.88 12.64 8.43
C GLY A 65 26.93 12.01 7.54
N ALA A 66 26.56 11.55 6.34
CA ALA A 66 27.46 10.85 5.42
C ALA A 66 28.78 11.61 5.24
N GLY A 67 29.90 10.92 5.46
CA GLY A 67 31.25 11.45 5.39
C GLY A 67 31.67 12.40 6.52
N LYS A 68 30.79 12.71 7.47
CA LYS A 68 31.07 13.60 8.61
C LYS A 68 31.44 12.77 9.86
N PRO A 69 32.16 13.35 10.84
CA PRO A 69 32.56 12.64 12.05
C PRO A 69 31.37 12.03 12.82
N ILE A 70 31.48 10.76 13.23
CA ILE A 70 30.49 10.10 14.09
C ILE A 70 30.66 10.59 15.53
N LEU A 71 29.65 11.29 16.06
CA LEU A 71 29.74 11.92 17.38
C LEU A 71 28.59 11.49 18.30
N PRO A 72 28.86 11.09 19.56
CA PRO A 72 27.81 10.76 20.52
C PRO A 72 26.93 11.97 20.85
N VAL A 73 25.62 11.72 20.92
CA VAL A 73 24.60 12.72 21.27
C VAL A 73 23.86 12.27 22.53
N ILE A 74 23.64 13.20 23.46
CA ILE A 74 22.81 12.97 24.65
C ILE A 74 21.52 13.75 24.49
N THR A 75 20.40 13.05 24.34
CA THR A 75 19.07 13.68 24.27
C THR A 75 18.30 13.48 25.58
N LYS A 76 17.64 14.56 26.02
CA LYS A 76 16.66 14.54 27.11
C LYS A 76 15.34 15.12 26.62
N THR A 77 14.29 14.31 26.74
CA THR A 77 12.94 14.66 26.32
C THR A 77 12.09 14.91 27.55
N PHE A 78 11.50 16.11 27.62
CA PHE A 78 10.50 16.49 28.61
C PHE A 78 9.14 16.53 27.93
N THR A 79 8.08 16.21 28.67
CA THR A 79 6.71 16.23 28.16
C THR A 79 5.81 16.97 29.11
N PHE A 80 5.06 17.95 28.59
CA PHE A 80 4.08 18.73 29.33
C PHE A 80 2.70 18.58 28.69
N PRO A 81 1.58 18.82 29.40
CA PRO A 81 0.27 18.87 28.75
C PRO A 81 0.27 19.84 27.57
N LEU A 82 -0.33 19.45 26.44
CA LEU A 82 -0.41 20.33 25.27
C LEU A 82 -1.17 21.63 25.63
N GLY A 83 -0.62 22.78 25.22
CA GLY A 83 -1.09 24.12 25.62
C GLY A 83 -0.23 24.80 26.69
N THR A 84 0.73 24.08 27.28
CA THR A 84 1.76 24.64 28.17
C THR A 84 2.54 25.76 27.47
N LYS A 85 2.75 26.89 28.15
CA LYS A 85 3.55 28.02 27.66
C LYS A 85 4.97 27.93 28.16
N LEU A 86 5.93 27.89 27.23
CA LEU A 86 7.35 27.92 27.56
C LEU A 86 7.79 29.36 27.75
N ILE A 87 8.31 29.66 28.93
CA ILE A 87 8.82 30.99 29.29
C ILE A 87 10.31 31.09 28.98
N ASP A 88 11.08 30.08 29.39
CA ASP A 88 12.52 29.99 29.12
C ASP A 88 13.00 28.54 29.16
N VAL A 89 13.98 28.19 28.31
CA VAL A 89 14.68 26.90 28.33
C VAL A 89 16.17 27.19 28.41
N ASN A 90 16.71 27.18 29.62
CA ASN A 90 18.10 27.47 29.89
C ASN A 90 18.91 26.16 29.95
N VAL A 91 19.91 26.04 29.08
CA VAL A 91 20.79 24.86 28.99
C VAL A 91 22.24 25.31 29.14
N ASP A 92 22.91 24.86 30.20
CA ASP A 92 24.35 25.04 30.42
C ASP A 92 25.07 23.71 30.19
N VAL A 93 25.94 23.68 29.18
CA VAL A 93 26.76 22.52 28.84
C VAL A 93 28.23 22.83 29.09
N LYS A 94 28.77 22.25 30.17
CA LYS A 94 30.19 22.32 30.50
C LYS A 94 30.92 21.22 29.77
N MET A 95 31.82 21.62 28.88
CA MET A 95 32.59 20.71 28.04
C MET A 95 33.92 20.32 28.69
N ARG A 96 34.44 19.16 28.33
CA ARG A 96 35.80 18.73 28.62
C ARG A 96 36.52 18.45 27.31
N GLU A 97 37.73 18.98 27.19
CA GLU A 97 38.58 18.88 26.01
C GLU A 97 39.46 17.63 26.06
N TYR A 98 39.64 17.00 24.90
CA TYR A 98 40.56 15.91 24.64
C TYR A 98 41.33 16.20 23.36
N THR A 99 42.65 16.05 23.40
CA THR A 99 43.49 16.00 22.20
C THR A 99 43.56 14.56 21.72
N LEU A 100 43.25 14.33 20.44
CA LEU A 100 43.21 13.00 19.85
C LEU A 100 44.47 12.73 19.02
N ASP A 101 45.00 11.52 19.12
CA ASP A 101 46.17 11.08 18.33
C ASP A 101 45.79 10.70 16.88
N LYS A 102 44.49 10.47 16.63
CA LYS A 102 43.89 10.05 15.36
C LYS A 102 42.59 10.83 15.13
N LYS A 103 42.15 10.87 13.88
CA LYS A 103 40.87 11.51 13.53
C LYS A 103 39.69 10.69 14.05
N VAL A 104 38.58 11.35 14.37
CA VAL A 104 37.30 10.66 14.56
C VAL A 104 36.85 10.06 13.23
N GLU A 105 36.33 8.84 13.24
CA GLU A 105 35.89 8.16 12.03
C GLU A 105 34.69 8.86 11.35
N PRO A 106 34.63 8.88 10.01
CA PRO A 106 33.49 9.42 9.29
C PRO A 106 32.33 8.42 9.22
N ALA A 107 31.10 8.93 9.19
CA ALA A 107 29.91 8.11 9.06
C ALA A 107 29.79 7.50 7.65
N PRO A 108 29.35 6.24 7.53
CA PRO A 108 29.03 5.65 6.23
C PRO A 108 27.83 6.36 5.59
N GLU A 109 27.77 6.31 4.26
CA GLU A 109 26.60 6.73 3.50
C GLU A 109 25.45 5.74 3.76
N PRO A 110 24.22 6.20 4.08
CA PRO A 110 23.05 5.34 4.11
C PRO A 110 22.83 4.65 2.77
N ILE A 111 22.44 3.39 2.81
CA ILE A 111 22.26 2.59 1.60
C ILE A 111 20.78 2.22 1.46
N PRO A 112 20.20 2.40 0.26
CA PRO A 112 18.85 1.91 -0.02
C PRO A 112 18.83 0.37 0.03
N LEU A 113 17.80 -0.19 0.65
CA LEU A 113 17.56 -1.63 0.76
C LEU A 113 16.91 -2.18 -0.53
N ASP A 114 17.35 -1.66 -1.67
CA ASP A 114 16.84 -2.01 -3.00
C ASP A 114 17.69 -3.09 -3.67
N GLY A 115 17.30 -3.46 -4.89
CA GLY A 115 18.01 -4.45 -5.69
C GLY A 115 19.19 -3.90 -6.48
N ASN A 116 19.81 -2.77 -6.12
CA ASN A 116 20.97 -2.20 -6.85
C ASN A 116 22.33 -2.35 -6.14
N LYS A 117 23.42 -2.34 -6.93
CA LYS A 117 24.79 -2.47 -6.41
C LYS A 117 25.30 -1.12 -5.91
N ILE A 118 26.02 -1.12 -4.80
CA ILE A 118 26.45 0.10 -4.10
C ILE A 118 27.78 0.58 -4.67
N TYR A 119 27.88 1.89 -4.95
CA TYR A 119 29.10 2.52 -5.48
C TYR A 119 29.67 3.64 -4.57
N GLY A 120 28.90 4.19 -3.62
CA GLY A 120 29.33 5.21 -2.64
C GLY A 120 29.83 4.57 -1.35
N GLY A 121 30.72 5.21 -0.56
CA GLY A 121 31.43 4.57 0.56
C GLY A 121 31.83 5.46 1.73
N ILE A 122 32.70 4.95 2.62
CA ILE A 122 33.25 5.74 3.73
C ILE A 122 34.27 6.74 3.15
N PHE A 123 33.92 8.02 3.19
CA PHE A 123 34.80 9.13 2.78
C PHE A 123 34.88 10.20 3.88
N GLU A 124 35.91 11.05 3.84
CA GLU A 124 35.93 12.26 4.67
C GLU A 124 35.27 13.39 3.88
N ASP A 125 34.24 14.02 4.44
CA ASP A 125 33.73 15.32 3.96
C ASP A 125 34.86 16.34 4.14
N GLU A 126 35.51 16.71 3.03
CA GLU A 126 36.70 17.58 3.05
C GLU A 126 36.42 18.95 3.67
N ASP A 127 35.21 19.49 3.53
CA ASP A 127 34.83 20.78 4.09
C ASP A 127 34.76 20.72 5.62
N ILE A 128 34.35 19.58 6.18
CA ILE A 128 34.32 19.34 7.63
C ILE A 128 35.71 18.93 8.14
N TYR A 129 36.36 17.95 7.52
CA TYR A 129 37.62 17.37 8.02
C TYR A 129 38.82 18.31 7.91
N ASN A 130 38.80 19.26 6.98
CA ASN A 130 39.83 20.31 6.88
C ASN A 130 39.49 21.57 7.69
N SER A 131 38.33 21.62 8.36
CA SER A 131 37.92 22.77 9.15
C SER A 131 38.56 22.79 10.54
N GLU A 132 38.97 23.98 10.96
CA GLU A 132 39.34 24.27 12.36
C GLU A 132 38.11 24.56 13.25
N GLY A 133 36.93 24.74 12.64
CA GLY A 133 35.67 24.98 13.36
C GLY A 133 35.15 23.74 14.07
N PHE A 134 34.12 23.93 14.90
CA PHE A 134 33.45 22.82 15.58
C PHE A 134 32.35 22.21 14.69
N TYR A 135 32.35 20.88 14.60
CA TYR A 135 31.26 20.07 14.09
C TYR A 135 30.65 19.23 15.24
N PRO A 136 29.32 19.29 15.47
CA PRO A 136 28.46 20.39 15.05
C PRO A 136 28.87 21.70 15.74
N SER A 137 28.47 22.85 15.20
CA SER A 137 28.85 24.17 15.72
C SER A 137 28.17 24.53 17.05
N ASN A 138 26.94 24.05 17.24
CA ASN A 138 26.16 24.26 18.45
C ASN A 138 26.44 23.16 19.49
N LYS A 139 26.58 23.56 20.77
CA LYS A 139 26.71 22.63 21.90
C LYS A 139 25.43 21.86 22.19
N TYR A 140 24.29 22.51 21.93
CA TYR A 140 22.98 21.91 22.09
C TYR A 140 21.98 22.56 21.14
N ILE A 141 20.87 21.88 20.91
CA ILE A 141 19.66 22.46 20.34
C ILE A 141 18.45 22.08 21.21
N VAL A 142 17.40 22.91 21.13
CA VAL A 142 16.10 22.64 21.74
C VAL A 142 15.06 22.58 20.63
N GLU A 143 14.35 21.47 20.55
CA GLU A 143 13.30 21.24 19.57
C GLU A 143 11.99 20.94 20.30
N THR A 144 10.88 21.46 19.77
CA THR A 144 9.54 21.28 20.33
C THR A 144 8.63 20.62 19.31
N GLY A 145 7.65 19.84 19.78
CA GLY A 145 6.63 19.23 18.93
C GLY A 145 5.35 18.91 19.72
N ALA A 146 4.23 18.71 19.02
CA ALA A 146 2.95 18.30 19.61
C ALA A 146 2.61 16.87 19.22
N GLY A 147 2.21 16.03 20.16
CA GLY A 147 1.79 14.67 19.82
C GLY A 147 1.23 13.90 20.99
N LEU A 148 1.08 12.59 20.82
CA LEU A 148 0.57 11.68 21.85
C LEU A 148 1.67 10.99 22.64
N LYS A 149 1.50 11.00 23.96
CA LYS A 149 2.22 10.12 24.89
C LYS A 149 1.22 9.46 25.83
N ASP A 150 1.22 8.13 25.85
CA ASP A 150 0.32 7.33 26.70
C ASP A 150 -1.17 7.69 26.51
N GLY A 151 -1.57 8.04 25.28
CA GLY A 151 -2.94 8.42 24.91
C GLY A 151 -3.35 9.85 25.30
N GLU A 152 -2.41 10.69 25.75
CA GLU A 152 -2.61 12.10 26.10
C GLU A 152 -1.83 13.03 25.18
N HIS A 153 -2.42 14.16 24.81
CA HIS A 153 -1.76 15.17 23.98
C HIS A 153 -0.74 15.95 24.81
N VAL A 154 0.52 15.96 24.36
CA VAL A 154 1.65 16.56 25.05
C VAL A 154 2.46 17.49 24.15
N LEU A 155 3.07 18.50 24.78
CA LEU A 155 4.19 19.25 24.26
C LEU A 155 5.48 18.49 24.56
N TYR A 156 6.18 18.05 23.51
CA TYR A 156 7.54 17.53 23.59
C TYR A 156 8.55 18.68 23.64
N VAL A 157 9.53 18.58 24.53
CA VAL A 157 10.71 19.46 24.57
C VAL A 157 11.96 18.59 24.56
N ASN A 158 12.64 18.52 23.43
CA ASN A 158 13.86 17.75 23.24
C ASN A 158 15.09 18.64 23.37
N VAL A 159 15.90 18.40 24.40
CA VAL A 159 17.20 19.03 24.56
C VAL A 159 18.28 18.05 24.11
N ARG A 160 18.91 18.32 22.96
CA ARG A 160 20.01 17.51 22.41
C ARG A 160 21.33 18.18 22.70
N CYS A 161 22.19 17.52 23.46
CA CYS A 161 23.54 18.00 23.74
C CYS A 161 24.57 17.21 22.93
N TYR A 162 25.43 17.94 22.22
CA TYR A 162 26.39 17.38 21.28
C TYR A 162 27.78 17.27 21.88
N THR A 163 28.44 16.15 21.58
CA THR A 163 29.90 16.14 21.49
C THR A 163 30.31 16.99 20.28
N GLN A 164 31.32 17.84 20.41
CA GLN A 164 31.82 18.69 19.33
C GLN A 164 33.26 18.30 18.97
N TYR A 165 33.58 18.31 17.69
CA TYR A 165 34.90 17.95 17.19
C TYR A 165 35.44 19.06 16.29
N SER A 166 36.73 19.39 16.44
CA SER A 166 37.48 20.28 15.55
C SER A 166 38.48 19.42 14.76
N PRO A 167 38.12 18.99 13.54
CA PRO A 167 38.85 17.95 12.83
C PRO A 167 40.30 18.32 12.49
N ALA A 168 40.54 19.52 11.93
CA ALA A 168 41.90 19.93 11.55
C ALA A 168 42.84 20.10 12.76
N ARG A 169 42.28 20.28 13.96
CA ARG A 169 43.04 20.42 15.20
C ARG A 169 43.10 19.12 16.03
N ASN A 170 42.37 18.08 15.63
CA ASN A 170 42.15 16.85 16.41
C ASN A 170 41.74 17.13 17.87
N LEU A 171 40.85 18.11 18.08
CA LEU A 171 40.33 18.45 19.41
C LEU A 171 38.88 18.03 19.55
N LEU A 172 38.60 17.18 20.54
CA LEU A 172 37.27 16.71 20.89
C LEU A 172 36.79 17.37 22.18
N TYR A 173 35.55 17.85 22.18
CA TYR A 173 34.88 18.45 23.31
C TYR A 173 33.68 17.60 23.66
N VAL A 174 33.74 16.92 24.80
CA VAL A 174 32.67 16.04 25.28
C VAL A 174 31.94 16.73 26.44
N PRO A 175 30.60 16.70 26.51
CA PRO A 175 29.88 17.16 27.68
C PRO A 175 30.41 16.49 28.96
N LYS A 176 30.74 17.28 29.98
CA LYS A 176 31.14 16.84 31.32
C LYS A 176 29.99 16.96 32.31
N HIS A 177 29.24 18.05 32.17
CA HIS A 177 28.11 18.37 33.03
C HIS A 177 27.08 19.14 32.23
N ILE A 178 25.81 18.77 32.37
CA ILE A 178 24.67 19.36 31.68
C ILE A 178 23.66 19.80 32.73
N ASP A 179 23.33 21.08 32.76
CA ASP A 179 22.25 21.64 33.58
C ASP A 179 21.15 22.17 32.65
N ILE A 180 19.91 21.71 32.85
CA ILE A 180 18.72 22.11 32.10
C ILE A 180 17.70 22.67 33.11
N GLU A 181 17.22 23.89 32.85
CA GLU A 181 16.09 24.51 33.56
C GLU A 181 15.04 24.95 32.54
N ILE A 182 13.84 24.40 32.63
CA ILE A 182 12.68 24.78 31.82
C ILE A 182 11.72 25.54 32.72
N SER A 183 11.47 26.81 32.42
CA SER A 183 10.43 27.61 33.07
C SER A 183 9.19 27.65 32.20
N TYR A 184 8.03 27.33 32.76
CA TYR A 184 6.79 27.17 32.01
C TYR A 184 5.55 27.58 32.82
N ASP A 185 4.44 27.71 32.12
CA ASP A 185 3.11 27.92 32.70
C ASP A 185 2.16 26.84 32.16
N LEU A 186 1.50 26.11 33.06
CA LEU A 186 0.58 25.05 32.70
C LEU A 186 -0.76 25.62 32.25
N PRO A 187 -1.46 24.98 31.30
CA PRO A 187 -2.79 25.42 30.95
C PRO A 187 -3.77 25.17 32.12
N ASP A 188 -4.62 26.15 32.42
CA ASP A 188 -5.64 26.05 33.49
C ASP A 188 -6.56 24.83 33.34
N LYS A 189 -6.75 24.36 32.09
CA LYS A 189 -7.57 23.21 31.72
C LYS A 189 -6.91 22.48 30.55
N PRO A 190 -7.13 21.16 30.41
CA PRO A 190 -6.74 20.44 29.20
C PRO A 190 -7.30 21.13 27.95
N LEU A 191 -6.48 21.20 26.90
CA LEU A 191 -6.87 21.81 25.63
C LEU A 191 -8.05 21.05 25.00
N PHE A 192 -8.05 19.72 25.14
CA PHE A 192 -9.10 18.82 24.69
C PHE A 192 -9.62 18.02 25.90
N SER A 193 -10.94 17.85 26.00
CA SER A 193 -11.57 17.17 27.15
C SER A 193 -12.78 16.31 26.80
N SER A 194 -13.12 16.19 25.51
CA SER A 194 -14.20 15.32 25.06
C SER A 194 -13.79 13.84 25.12
N ASP A 195 -14.77 12.96 25.26
CA ASP A 195 -14.62 11.49 25.33
C ASP A 195 -15.81 10.76 24.67
N GLU A 196 -16.43 11.39 23.64
CA GLU A 196 -17.61 10.90 22.94
C GLU A 196 -17.32 9.64 22.12
N TYR A 197 -16.22 9.64 21.36
CA TYR A 197 -15.76 8.48 20.57
C TYR A 197 -14.26 8.25 20.76
N ASP A 198 -13.86 6.99 20.80
CA ASP A 198 -12.47 6.57 20.88
C ASP A 198 -11.88 6.35 19.47
N LEU A 199 -12.66 5.73 18.58
CA LEU A 199 -12.28 5.36 17.22
C LEU A 199 -13.21 6.02 16.19
N VAL A 200 -12.62 6.56 15.13
CA VAL A 200 -13.34 6.90 13.90
C VAL A 200 -12.88 6.01 12.76
N ILE A 201 -13.84 5.43 12.03
CA ILE A 201 -13.60 4.73 10.77
C ILE A 201 -13.99 5.67 9.63
N ILE A 202 -13.00 6.08 8.84
CA ILE A 202 -13.20 6.89 7.63
C ILE A 202 -13.26 5.95 6.44
N THR A 203 -14.35 5.97 5.68
CA THR A 203 -14.58 5.00 4.60
C THR A 203 -15.35 5.60 3.43
N ASP A 204 -15.46 4.88 2.31
CA ASP A 204 -16.36 5.25 1.21
C ASP A 204 -17.74 4.62 1.41
N GLU A 205 -18.80 5.26 0.91
CA GLU A 205 -20.17 4.73 0.99
C GLU A 205 -20.31 3.30 0.45
N LYS A 206 -19.48 2.87 -0.50
CA LYS A 206 -19.47 1.50 -1.04
C LYS A 206 -18.98 0.46 -0.03
N LEU A 207 -18.21 0.87 0.98
CA LEU A 207 -17.63 0.01 2.01
C LEU A 207 -18.32 0.17 3.38
N ASP A 208 -19.33 1.04 3.48
CA ASP A 208 -20.00 1.39 4.73
C ASP A 208 -20.56 0.15 5.45
N GLU A 209 -21.16 -0.81 4.75
CA GLU A 209 -21.73 -2.01 5.38
C GLU A 209 -20.69 -2.80 6.20
N SER A 210 -19.53 -3.09 5.61
CA SER A 210 -18.44 -3.81 6.29
C SER A 210 -17.81 -2.95 7.39
N ALA A 211 -17.71 -1.63 7.19
CA ALA A 211 -17.21 -0.69 8.20
C ALA A 211 -18.14 -0.61 9.43
N GLN A 212 -19.46 -0.58 9.23
CA GLN A 212 -20.45 -0.62 10.31
C GLN A 212 -20.40 -1.96 11.07
N ARG A 213 -20.18 -3.07 10.38
CA ARG A 213 -19.99 -4.39 11.01
C ARG A 213 -18.77 -4.38 11.94
N LEU A 214 -17.66 -3.79 11.51
CA LEU A 214 -16.48 -3.62 12.34
C LEU A 214 -16.74 -2.69 13.52
N ALA A 215 -17.38 -1.54 13.30
CA ALA A 215 -17.73 -0.59 14.36
C ALA A 215 -18.57 -1.24 15.46
N GLN A 216 -19.60 -2.03 15.11
CA GLN A 216 -20.42 -2.77 16.09
C GLN A 216 -19.59 -3.75 16.91
N HIS A 217 -18.59 -4.40 16.31
CA HIS A 217 -17.68 -5.26 17.05
C HIS A 217 -16.82 -4.44 18.03
N LYS A 218 -16.27 -3.31 17.61
CA LYS A 218 -15.48 -2.42 18.47
C LYS A 218 -16.29 -1.86 19.64
N GLU A 219 -17.53 -1.45 19.39
CA GLU A 219 -18.45 -1.05 20.46
C GLU A 219 -18.73 -2.20 21.44
N SER A 220 -18.83 -3.44 20.97
CA SER A 220 -19.00 -4.62 21.84
C SER A 220 -17.80 -4.88 22.77
N LEU A 221 -16.62 -4.36 22.41
CA LEU A 221 -15.39 -4.41 23.21
C LEU A 221 -15.21 -3.15 24.09
N GLY A 222 -16.14 -2.20 24.02
CA GLY A 222 -16.11 -0.95 24.78
C GLY A 222 -15.33 0.19 24.11
N ILE A 223 -14.94 0.05 22.84
CA ILE A 223 -14.32 1.11 22.03
C ILE A 223 -15.44 1.87 21.33
N LYS A 224 -15.76 3.08 21.80
CA LYS A 224 -16.83 3.91 21.21
C LYS A 224 -16.44 4.30 19.80
N THR A 225 -17.19 3.82 18.80
CA THR A 225 -16.77 3.91 17.39
C THR A 225 -17.76 4.69 16.55
N LYS A 226 -17.26 5.56 15.67
CA LYS A 226 -18.05 6.29 14.69
C LYS A 226 -17.57 6.02 13.28
N VAL A 227 -18.48 5.61 12.38
CA VAL A 227 -18.19 5.53 10.94
C VAL A 227 -18.58 6.85 10.27
N VAL A 228 -17.70 7.38 9.42
CA VAL A 228 -17.92 8.61 8.64
C VAL A 228 -17.46 8.38 7.20
N THR A 229 -18.29 8.76 6.23
CA THR A 229 -17.96 8.57 4.82
C THR A 229 -17.12 9.70 4.24
N THR A 230 -16.26 9.42 3.26
CA THR A 230 -15.50 10.43 2.53
C THR A 230 -16.42 11.41 1.82
N GLN A 231 -17.56 10.96 1.28
CA GLN A 231 -18.59 11.85 0.70
C GLN A 231 -19.13 12.87 1.72
N TYR A 232 -19.33 12.46 2.98
CA TYR A 232 -19.72 13.39 4.05
C TYR A 232 -18.59 14.39 4.32
N ILE A 233 -17.35 13.92 4.43
CA ILE A 233 -16.19 14.80 4.70
C ILE A 233 -16.03 15.84 3.59
N TYR A 234 -15.97 15.41 2.33
CA TYR A 234 -15.74 16.29 1.18
C TYR A 234 -16.85 17.34 0.98
N SER A 235 -18.07 17.05 1.46
CA SER A 235 -19.19 17.99 1.39
C SER A 235 -19.28 18.97 2.58
N ASN A 236 -18.58 18.70 3.69
CA ASN A 236 -18.69 19.50 4.93
C ASN A 236 -17.38 20.19 5.35
N TYR A 237 -16.25 19.84 4.75
CA TYR A 237 -14.94 20.42 5.05
C TYR A 237 -14.37 21.12 3.82
N GLU A 238 -13.88 22.35 3.99
CA GLU A 238 -13.17 23.10 2.95
C GLU A 238 -11.66 22.93 3.15
N GLY A 239 -10.97 22.32 2.19
CA GLY A 239 -9.52 22.14 2.15
C GLY A 239 -9.00 22.32 0.72
N ARG A 240 -7.68 22.40 0.54
CA ARG A 240 -7.02 22.52 -0.78
C ARG A 240 -7.30 21.30 -1.65
N ASP A 241 -7.43 20.14 -1.04
CA ASP A 241 -7.69 18.84 -1.67
C ASP A 241 -8.33 17.85 -0.69
N GLU A 242 -8.68 16.66 -1.19
CA GLU A 242 -9.37 15.61 -0.44
C GLU A 242 -8.62 15.13 0.83
N PRO A 243 -7.28 14.89 0.80
CA PRO A 243 -6.59 14.50 2.02
C PRO A 243 -6.57 15.61 3.08
N GLU A 244 -6.48 16.90 2.69
CA GLU A 244 -6.59 17.98 3.66
C GLU A 244 -8.00 18.08 4.27
N GLN A 245 -9.05 17.86 3.48
CA GLN A 245 -10.42 17.79 4.01
C GLN A 245 -10.57 16.68 5.06
N ILE A 246 -9.97 15.51 4.81
CA ILE A 246 -9.90 14.41 5.79
C ILE A 246 -9.12 14.83 7.04
N LYS A 247 -7.96 15.47 6.88
CA LYS A 247 -7.13 15.94 7.99
C LYS A 247 -7.85 16.96 8.88
N LEU A 248 -8.57 17.90 8.27
CA LEU A 248 -9.41 18.88 8.98
C LEU A 248 -10.57 18.22 9.72
N PHE A 249 -11.17 17.18 9.14
CA PHE A 249 -12.17 16.37 9.83
C PHE A 249 -11.58 15.64 11.04
N ILE A 250 -10.40 15.03 10.90
CA ILE A 250 -9.70 14.36 12.01
C ILE A 250 -9.41 15.35 13.14
N LYS A 251 -8.91 16.55 12.83
CA LYS A 251 -8.75 17.63 13.80
C LYS A 251 -10.04 17.90 14.58
N ASP A 252 -11.15 18.07 13.87
CA ASP A 252 -12.46 18.29 14.47
C ASP A 252 -12.92 17.10 15.35
N ALA A 253 -12.64 15.87 14.92
CA ALA A 253 -12.97 14.66 15.66
C ALA A 253 -12.16 14.57 16.97
N ILE A 254 -10.89 14.96 16.97
CA ILE A 254 -10.07 15.08 18.18
C ILE A 254 -10.67 16.13 19.12
N GLU A 255 -10.91 17.34 18.62
CA GLU A 255 -11.33 18.48 19.45
C GLU A 255 -12.75 18.34 20.01
N LYS A 256 -13.68 17.84 19.19
CA LYS A 256 -15.12 17.79 19.52
C LYS A 256 -15.56 16.46 20.08
N TRP A 257 -14.91 15.35 19.68
CA TRP A 257 -15.29 14.02 20.12
C TRP A 257 -14.27 13.36 21.03
N GLY A 258 -13.00 13.75 21.00
CA GLY A 258 -11.95 13.14 21.83
C GLY A 258 -11.33 11.89 21.22
N VAL A 259 -11.41 11.77 19.89
CA VAL A 259 -10.94 10.60 19.14
C VAL A 259 -9.44 10.39 19.34
N LYS A 260 -9.06 9.12 19.57
CA LYS A 260 -7.68 8.67 19.76
C LYS A 260 -7.18 7.78 18.63
N TYR A 261 -8.10 7.10 17.94
CA TYR A 261 -7.81 6.17 16.85
C TYR A 261 -8.55 6.60 15.58
N VAL A 262 -7.86 6.55 14.44
CA VAL A 262 -8.45 6.76 13.11
C VAL A 262 -8.08 5.58 12.22
N LEU A 263 -9.10 4.87 11.75
CA LEU A 263 -8.96 3.80 10.77
C LEU A 263 -9.35 4.31 9.39
N LEU A 264 -8.37 4.37 8.49
CA LEU A 264 -8.60 4.64 7.07
C LEU A 264 -9.05 3.33 6.39
N PHE A 265 -10.35 3.17 6.22
CA PHE A 265 -10.97 1.94 5.70
C PHE A 265 -11.26 2.11 4.20
N GLY A 266 -10.21 1.94 3.39
CA GLY A 266 -10.25 2.08 1.94
C GLY A 266 -8.86 2.32 1.34
N GLY A 267 -8.67 1.81 0.13
CA GLY A 267 -7.51 2.07 -0.73
C GLY A 267 -7.95 2.58 -2.11
N ARG A 268 -7.34 2.06 -3.17
CA ARG A 268 -7.71 2.33 -4.55
C ARG A 268 -9.06 1.72 -4.92
N LYS A 269 -9.77 2.26 -5.91
CA LYS A 269 -11.02 1.67 -6.41
C LYS A 269 -10.68 0.58 -7.43
N GLY A 270 -10.54 -0.65 -6.95
CA GLY A 270 -10.00 -1.74 -7.76
C GLY A 270 -8.56 -1.47 -8.21
N GLU A 271 -8.21 -1.90 -9.42
CA GLU A 271 -6.92 -1.62 -10.04
C GLU A 271 -6.82 -0.23 -10.69
N THR A 272 -7.68 0.73 -10.32
CA THR A 272 -7.65 2.09 -10.88
C THR A 272 -6.73 3.06 -10.12
N LEU A 273 -6.57 4.29 -10.63
CA LEU A 273 -5.94 5.41 -9.94
C LEU A 273 -6.87 6.16 -8.97
N ASP A 274 -8.17 5.85 -8.97
CA ASP A 274 -9.15 6.48 -8.08
C ASP A 274 -9.06 5.91 -6.66
N TRP A 275 -9.49 6.68 -5.65
CA TRP A 275 -9.41 6.31 -4.23
C TRP A 275 -10.76 6.26 -3.53
N TYR A 276 -10.98 5.23 -2.72
CA TYR A 276 -12.04 5.26 -1.68
C TYR A 276 -11.64 6.19 -0.53
N VAL A 277 -10.40 6.07 -0.07
CA VAL A 277 -9.78 6.96 0.93
C VAL A 277 -8.36 7.28 0.44
N PRO A 278 -8.08 8.53 0.02
CA PRO A 278 -6.85 8.87 -0.67
C PRO A 278 -5.60 8.74 0.22
N GLU A 279 -4.46 8.57 -0.44
CA GLU A 279 -3.16 8.79 0.20
C GLU A 279 -2.84 10.29 0.31
N ARG A 280 -1.85 10.64 1.15
CA ARG A 280 -1.06 11.85 0.93
C ARG A 280 0.27 11.44 0.32
N ARG A 281 0.77 12.22 -0.65
CA ARG A 281 2.12 12.07 -1.19
C ARG A 281 3.06 13.07 -0.52
N SER A 282 4.17 12.59 0.03
CA SER A 282 5.30 13.42 0.49
C SER A 282 6.17 13.82 -0.72
N ASN A 283 6.65 15.06 -0.75
CA ASN A 283 7.59 15.57 -1.77
C ASN A 283 9.01 15.73 -1.21
N ASN A 284 9.43 14.77 -0.40
CA ASN A 284 10.79 14.66 0.11
C ASN A 284 11.70 13.99 -0.93
N ASN A 285 12.53 14.77 -1.63
CA ASN A 285 13.46 14.29 -2.65
C ASN A 285 14.69 13.61 -2.03
N ALA A 286 14.51 12.36 -1.60
CA ALA A 286 15.54 11.51 -1.03
C ALA A 286 16.23 10.69 -2.14
N ASP A 287 17.21 11.31 -2.82
CA ASP A 287 18.14 10.82 -3.86
C ASP A 287 17.58 10.00 -5.05
N MET A 288 16.82 8.93 -4.79
CA MET A 288 16.35 7.97 -5.79
C MET A 288 14.85 8.01 -6.05
N GLU A 289 14.08 8.69 -5.20
CA GLU A 289 12.62 8.83 -5.30
C GLU A 289 12.19 10.25 -4.91
N SER A 290 11.44 10.90 -5.80
CA SER A 290 10.98 12.29 -5.61
C SER A 290 9.74 12.42 -4.73
N GLY A 291 9.23 11.32 -4.18
CA GLY A 291 8.07 11.31 -3.30
C GLY A 291 7.31 9.98 -3.27
N TYR A 292 6.61 9.73 -2.16
CA TYR A 292 6.00 8.44 -1.80
C TYR A 292 4.76 8.66 -0.92
N SER A 293 3.96 7.61 -0.75
CA SER A 293 2.73 7.64 0.06
C SER A 293 3.04 7.76 1.55
N THR A 294 2.22 8.50 2.28
CA THR A 294 2.35 8.61 3.74
C THR A 294 0.99 8.77 4.40
N ASP A 295 0.76 8.00 5.47
CA ASP A 295 -0.38 8.18 6.36
C ASP A 295 0.00 8.95 7.63
N LEU A 296 1.29 9.24 7.87
CA LEU A 296 1.74 10.11 8.97
C LEU A 296 1.13 11.51 8.84
N TYR A 297 0.84 11.96 7.61
CA TYR A 297 0.09 13.18 7.34
C TYR A 297 -1.27 13.26 8.04
N TYR A 298 -1.98 12.12 8.16
CA TYR A 298 -3.27 12.06 8.83
C TYR A 298 -3.14 11.94 10.35
N ALA A 299 -1.94 11.60 10.85
CA ALA A 299 -1.67 11.41 12.26
C ALA A 299 -1.11 12.67 12.93
N ASP A 300 -0.25 13.42 12.24
CA ASP A 300 0.31 14.71 12.68
C ASP A 300 -0.68 15.84 12.36
N ILE A 301 -1.32 16.41 13.38
CA ILE A 301 -2.42 17.38 13.24
C ILE A 301 -1.99 18.77 13.74
N TYR A 302 -1.13 18.82 14.74
CA TYR A 302 -0.75 20.04 15.43
C TYR A 302 0.76 20.26 15.40
N ARG A 303 1.16 21.52 15.34
CA ARG A 303 2.53 21.95 15.60
C ARG A 303 2.60 22.95 16.72
N VAL A 304 3.78 23.08 17.32
CA VAL A 304 4.06 24.06 18.37
C VAL A 304 5.24 24.96 18.01
N ASP A 305 5.08 26.26 18.30
CA ASP A 305 6.21 27.19 18.26
C ASP A 305 7.07 27.12 19.54
N HIS A 306 8.18 27.86 19.56
CA HIS A 306 9.10 27.89 20.70
C HIS A 306 8.49 28.42 22.02
N ALA A 307 7.34 29.10 21.96
CA ALA A 307 6.62 29.57 23.14
C ALA A 307 5.53 28.59 23.60
N GLY A 308 5.32 27.48 22.88
CA GLY A 308 4.26 26.52 23.15
C GLY A 308 2.87 26.97 22.65
N ASN A 309 2.80 27.79 21.60
CA ASN A 309 1.54 28.04 20.90
C ASN A 309 1.26 26.93 19.90
N VAL A 310 0.03 26.39 19.96
CA VAL A 310 -0.43 25.26 19.14
C VAL A 310 -1.09 25.80 17.88
N TRP A 311 -0.73 25.24 16.73
CA TRP A 311 -1.27 25.56 15.40
C TRP A 311 -1.64 24.28 14.67
N PHE A 312 -2.50 24.38 13.65
CA PHE A 312 -2.71 23.27 12.71
C PHE A 312 -1.45 23.08 11.87
N GLU A 313 -1.01 21.83 11.71
CA GLU A 313 0.12 21.44 10.87
C GLU A 313 -0.43 20.89 9.55
N ASP A 314 -0.14 21.59 8.46
CA ASP A 314 -0.72 21.34 7.15
C ASP A 314 0.29 20.76 6.15
N TRP A 315 1.55 20.59 6.58
CA TRP A 315 2.71 20.09 5.84
C TRP A 315 3.17 20.96 4.68
N ASP A 316 2.69 22.21 4.59
CA ASP A 316 3.05 23.17 3.54
C ASP A 316 3.43 24.49 4.21
N TRP A 317 4.61 24.51 4.84
CA TRP A 317 5.07 25.63 5.67
C TRP A 317 5.16 26.92 4.85
N ASN A 318 5.59 26.83 3.60
CA ASN A 318 5.79 27.99 2.73
C ASN A 318 4.50 28.41 1.99
N GLY A 319 3.45 27.59 2.01
CA GLY A 319 2.14 27.86 1.42
C GLY A 319 2.11 27.77 -0.11
N ASN A 320 2.99 26.99 -0.73
CA ASN A 320 3.10 26.86 -2.18
C ASN A 320 2.25 25.72 -2.77
N GLY A 321 1.59 24.90 -1.93
CA GLY A 321 0.78 23.75 -2.33
C GLY A 321 1.57 22.46 -2.56
N ILE A 322 2.86 22.41 -2.19
CA ILE A 322 3.71 21.23 -2.24
C ILE A 322 3.91 20.75 -0.80
N PHE A 323 3.48 19.53 -0.50
CA PHE A 323 3.49 19.02 0.87
C PHE A 323 4.79 18.26 1.16
N ALA A 324 5.37 18.50 2.34
CA ALA A 324 6.63 17.91 2.81
C ALA A 324 7.81 18.15 1.86
N GLU A 325 7.91 19.35 1.30
CA GLU A 325 8.91 19.73 0.30
C GLU A 325 10.34 19.69 0.88
N ALA A 326 11.18 18.86 0.26
CA ALA A 326 12.63 18.91 0.42
C ALA A 326 13.30 18.67 -0.94
N GLU A 327 14.22 19.55 -1.34
CA GLU A 327 14.89 19.45 -2.64
C GLU A 327 16.18 18.62 -2.58
N ALA A 328 16.86 18.64 -1.42
CA ALA A 328 18.14 18.00 -1.15
C ALA A 328 18.37 17.90 0.38
N PRO A 329 19.34 17.09 0.86
CA PRO A 329 19.64 16.94 2.29
C PRO A 329 19.85 18.26 3.07
N ASP A 330 20.50 19.26 2.46
CA ASP A 330 20.76 20.58 3.05
C ASP A 330 19.68 21.63 2.71
N LYS A 331 18.67 21.25 1.93
CA LYS A 331 17.60 22.12 1.43
C LYS A 331 16.21 21.54 1.70
N ILE A 332 15.92 21.38 2.99
CA ILE A 332 14.58 21.11 3.52
C ILE A 332 13.79 22.42 3.62
N ILE A 333 12.63 22.46 2.97
CA ILE A 333 11.80 23.67 2.86
C ILE A 333 10.67 23.62 3.89
N ASP A 334 9.86 22.55 3.87
CA ASP A 334 8.82 22.34 4.87
C ASP A 334 9.40 21.70 6.12
N ARG A 335 9.27 22.41 7.25
CA ARG A 335 9.71 21.96 8.57
C ARG A 335 8.52 21.48 9.37
N ILE A 336 8.42 20.19 9.57
CA ILE A 336 7.26 19.55 10.20
C ILE A 336 7.74 18.91 11.50
N ASP A 337 6.94 18.93 12.57
CA ASP A 337 7.37 18.30 13.83
C ASP A 337 7.20 16.76 13.82
N TYR A 338 6.27 16.26 13.00
CA TYR A 338 5.98 14.86 12.67
C TYR A 338 5.44 13.99 13.81
N TYR A 339 5.18 14.56 14.98
CA TYR A 339 4.70 13.77 16.10
C TYR A 339 3.23 13.37 15.87
N PRO A 340 2.88 12.07 15.97
CA PRO A 340 1.47 11.66 15.82
C PRO A 340 0.60 12.22 16.96
N ASP A 341 -0.44 12.99 16.63
CA ASP A 341 -1.49 13.47 17.53
C ASP A 341 -2.70 12.52 17.63
N VAL A 342 -2.80 11.57 16.70
CA VAL A 342 -3.82 10.52 16.71
C VAL A 342 -3.24 9.22 16.16
N TYR A 343 -3.67 8.09 16.69
CA TYR A 343 -3.21 6.78 16.23
C TYR A 343 -3.89 6.40 14.91
N VAL A 344 -3.15 6.41 13.80
CA VAL A 344 -3.65 6.10 12.46
C VAL A 344 -3.23 4.70 12.02
N GLY A 345 -4.14 3.98 11.39
CA GLY A 345 -3.84 2.78 10.60
C GLY A 345 -4.75 2.70 9.38
N ARG A 346 -4.32 1.95 8.36
CA ARG A 346 -5.04 1.81 7.08
C ARG A 346 -5.38 0.36 6.77
N LEU A 347 -6.60 0.12 6.27
CA LEU A 347 -6.95 -1.09 5.54
C LEU A 347 -7.11 -0.71 4.05
N PRO A 348 -6.13 -1.00 3.18
CA PRO A 348 -6.08 -0.51 1.80
C PRO A 348 -7.00 -1.32 0.87
N ILE A 349 -8.28 -1.38 1.22
CA ILE A 349 -9.31 -2.18 0.56
C ILE A 349 -9.60 -1.63 -0.84
N ARG A 350 -9.54 -2.50 -1.84
CA ARG A 350 -9.88 -2.24 -3.24
C ARG A 350 -11.24 -2.80 -3.64
N TYR A 351 -11.63 -3.90 -3.01
CA TYR A 351 -12.87 -4.60 -3.29
C TYR A 351 -13.71 -4.86 -2.04
N THR A 352 -15.03 -4.91 -2.20
CA THR A 352 -15.95 -5.15 -1.08
C THR A 352 -15.70 -6.50 -0.41
N TRP A 353 -15.25 -7.52 -1.15
CA TRP A 353 -14.92 -8.83 -0.58
C TRP A 353 -13.64 -8.80 0.27
N GLU A 354 -12.66 -7.94 -0.04
CA GLU A 354 -11.47 -7.74 0.81
C GLU A 354 -11.86 -7.12 2.15
N ALA A 355 -12.83 -6.18 2.14
CA ALA A 355 -13.41 -5.61 3.34
C ALA A 355 -14.01 -6.71 4.23
N ASP A 356 -14.75 -7.65 3.63
CA ASP A 356 -15.36 -8.74 4.38
C ASP A 356 -14.31 -9.69 4.98
N ILE A 357 -13.27 -10.03 4.22
CA ILE A 357 -12.16 -10.87 4.70
C ILE A 357 -11.49 -10.22 5.91
N ILE A 358 -11.05 -8.98 5.80
CA ILE A 358 -10.27 -8.34 6.86
C ILE A 358 -11.12 -8.04 8.11
N VAL A 359 -12.39 -7.67 7.93
CA VAL A 359 -13.31 -7.47 9.07
C VAL A 359 -13.54 -8.79 9.81
N ASP A 360 -13.72 -9.90 9.09
CA ASP A 360 -13.88 -11.22 9.72
C ASP A 360 -12.62 -11.65 10.46
N LYS A 361 -11.45 -11.39 9.89
CA LYS A 361 -10.16 -11.62 10.56
C LYS A 361 -10.05 -10.83 11.86
N ILE A 362 -10.32 -9.53 11.85
CA ILE A 362 -10.27 -8.69 13.07
C ILE A 362 -11.24 -9.19 14.12
N ILE A 363 -12.51 -9.46 13.75
CA ILE A 363 -13.53 -9.94 14.70
C ILE A 363 -13.12 -11.26 15.35
N ARG A 364 -12.55 -12.20 14.59
CA ARG A 364 -12.10 -13.48 15.15
C ARG A 364 -10.84 -13.33 15.98
N TYR A 365 -9.89 -12.51 15.53
CA TYR A 365 -8.66 -12.22 16.23
C TYR A 365 -8.90 -11.62 17.62
N GLU A 366 -9.86 -10.71 17.74
CA GLU A 366 -10.14 -10.05 19.02
C GLU A 366 -10.99 -10.90 19.97
N LYS A 367 -11.68 -11.94 19.45
CA LYS A 367 -12.49 -12.88 20.24
C LYS A 367 -11.75 -14.14 20.69
N GLN A 368 -10.68 -14.53 19.99
CA GLN A 368 -9.97 -15.76 20.30
C GLN A 368 -9.16 -15.68 21.60
N ASP A 369 -8.81 -16.85 22.13
CA ASP A 369 -7.85 -16.97 23.23
C ASP A 369 -6.44 -16.56 22.77
N ASN A 370 -5.60 -16.09 23.68
CA ASN A 370 -4.28 -15.57 23.36
C ASN A 370 -3.13 -16.58 23.55
N SER A 371 -3.42 -17.86 23.85
CA SER A 371 -2.40 -18.88 24.09
C SER A 371 -1.45 -19.12 22.92
N TRP A 372 -1.94 -18.94 21.69
CA TRP A 372 -1.16 -19.13 20.46
C TRP A 372 -0.15 -17.99 20.22
N PHE A 373 -0.37 -16.81 20.81
CA PHE A 373 0.30 -15.58 20.40
C PHE A 373 1.79 -15.52 20.74
N LYS A 374 2.26 -16.27 21.75
CA LYS A 374 3.63 -16.19 22.28
C LYS A 374 4.67 -17.02 21.50
N HIS A 375 4.42 -17.22 20.21
CA HIS A 375 5.39 -17.71 19.23
C HIS A 375 5.72 -16.60 18.25
N ALA A 376 6.99 -16.48 17.85
CA ALA A 376 7.42 -15.53 16.83
C ALA A 376 8.53 -16.16 16.00
N PHE A 377 8.71 -15.66 14.78
CA PHE A 377 9.97 -15.87 14.07
C PHE A 377 10.54 -14.55 13.59
N VAL A 378 11.86 -14.53 13.48
CA VAL A 378 12.59 -13.44 12.85
C VAL A 378 13.39 -14.01 11.68
N ILE A 379 13.46 -13.28 10.57
CA ILE A 379 14.05 -13.76 9.33
C ILE A 379 14.94 -12.72 8.68
N SER A 380 16.15 -13.15 8.29
CA SER A 380 17.14 -12.29 7.64
C SER A 380 18.32 -13.09 7.07
N GLY A 381 19.22 -12.40 6.38
CA GLY A 381 20.56 -12.85 6.03
C GLY A 381 21.58 -11.72 6.04
N ASP A 382 22.59 -11.85 5.19
CA ASP A 382 23.61 -10.83 4.93
C ASP A 382 23.01 -9.76 4.02
N THR A 383 22.74 -8.57 4.55
CA THR A 383 21.98 -7.55 3.80
C THR A 383 22.89 -6.79 2.85
N PHE A 384 24.14 -6.56 3.22
CA PHE A 384 25.08 -5.88 2.34
C PHE A 384 26.36 -6.71 2.09
N PRO A 385 26.24 -7.92 1.52
CA PRO A 385 27.38 -8.80 1.25
C PRO A 385 28.31 -8.21 0.19
N PRO A 386 29.50 -8.79 -0.07
CA PRO A 386 30.38 -8.37 -1.17
C PRO A 386 29.69 -8.19 -2.54
N ALA A 387 28.67 -9.00 -2.85
CA ALA A 387 27.83 -8.86 -4.05
C ALA A 387 27.22 -7.45 -4.19
N ARG A 388 26.75 -6.90 -3.05
CA ARG A 388 26.03 -5.62 -2.92
C ARG A 388 26.92 -4.48 -2.42
N GLY A 389 27.51 -4.66 -1.22
CA GLY A 389 28.39 -3.70 -0.54
C GLY A 389 29.78 -3.59 -1.15
N GLY A 390 30.16 -4.49 -2.06
CA GLY A 390 31.43 -4.43 -2.75
C GLY A 390 32.61 -4.43 -1.77
N ASN A 391 33.51 -3.44 -1.92
CA ASN A 391 34.69 -3.32 -1.05
C ASN A 391 34.37 -2.82 0.37
N GLN A 392 33.13 -2.44 0.65
CA GLN A 392 32.72 -1.93 1.97
C GLN A 392 32.10 -2.99 2.86
N ALA A 393 31.63 -4.09 2.26
CA ALA A 393 31.11 -5.22 3.02
C ALA A 393 32.21 -5.80 3.90
N GLU A 394 32.02 -5.75 5.22
CA GLU A 394 32.88 -6.44 6.16
C GLU A 394 32.44 -7.89 6.29
N ARG A 395 33.34 -8.81 5.91
CA ARG A 395 33.02 -10.23 5.97
C ARG A 395 32.72 -10.70 7.39
N GLY A 396 31.70 -11.54 7.52
CA GLY A 396 31.23 -12.07 8.79
C GLY A 396 30.33 -11.11 9.59
N ILE A 397 29.92 -9.98 9.00
CA ILE A 397 28.89 -9.10 9.54
C ILE A 397 27.64 -9.24 8.69
N TYR A 398 26.53 -9.66 9.31
CA TYR A 398 25.26 -9.93 8.62
C TYR A 398 24.21 -8.99 9.20
N GLU A 399 24.02 -7.82 8.60
CA GLU A 399 23.32 -6.67 9.21
C GLU A 399 21.90 -7.01 9.64
N GLY A 400 21.09 -7.58 8.75
CA GLY A 400 19.72 -7.91 9.10
C GLY A 400 19.63 -9.05 10.14
N GLU A 401 20.62 -9.94 10.25
CA GLU A 401 20.67 -10.90 11.37
C GLU A 401 20.98 -10.20 12.70
N MET A 402 21.84 -9.18 12.70
CA MET A 402 22.10 -8.35 13.87
C MET A 402 20.85 -7.59 14.30
N GLU A 403 20.11 -7.04 13.34
CA GLU A 403 18.86 -6.34 13.55
C GLU A 403 17.79 -7.25 14.15
N THR A 404 17.49 -8.36 13.48
CA THR A 404 16.51 -9.35 13.97
C THR A 404 16.94 -10.00 15.28
N ALA A 405 18.24 -10.05 15.61
CA ALA A 405 18.71 -10.49 16.92
C ALA A 405 18.28 -9.54 18.05
N VAL A 406 18.22 -8.22 17.79
CA VAL A 406 17.72 -7.22 18.73
C VAL A 406 16.22 -7.44 18.97
N THR A 407 15.44 -7.63 17.90
CA THR A 407 14.01 -7.98 17.99
C THR A 407 13.79 -9.25 18.81
N ALA A 408 14.50 -10.33 18.48
CA ALA A 408 14.42 -11.59 19.21
C ALA A 408 14.77 -11.43 20.70
N LYS A 409 15.72 -10.56 21.04
CA LYS A 409 16.08 -10.25 22.43
C LYS A 409 14.94 -9.54 23.18
N TYR A 410 14.24 -8.60 22.55
CA TYR A 410 13.08 -7.94 23.17
C TYR A 410 11.92 -8.91 23.35
N LEU A 411 11.55 -9.65 22.31
CA LEU A 411 10.45 -10.62 22.37
C LEU A 411 10.69 -11.72 23.40
N LYS A 412 11.92 -12.26 23.49
CA LYS A 412 12.26 -13.25 24.54
C LYS A 412 12.07 -12.71 25.95
N LYS A 413 12.35 -11.42 26.20
CA LYS A 413 12.09 -10.79 27.51
C LYS A 413 10.60 -10.70 27.82
N ALA A 414 9.75 -10.57 26.80
CA ALA A 414 8.29 -10.58 26.90
C ALA A 414 7.67 -12.00 26.83
N GLY A 415 8.50 -13.05 26.97
CA GLY A 415 8.07 -14.45 27.10
C GLY A 415 7.78 -15.16 25.79
N PHE A 416 8.24 -14.66 24.64
CA PHE A 416 8.08 -15.35 23.36
C PHE A 416 9.09 -16.47 23.18
N GLU A 417 8.62 -17.57 22.61
CA GLU A 417 9.48 -18.48 21.86
C GLU A 417 9.77 -17.85 20.48
N VAL A 418 11.05 -17.69 20.14
CA VAL A 418 11.47 -17.01 18.90
C VAL A 418 12.34 -17.93 18.06
N GLU A 419 11.81 -18.39 16.93
CA GLU A 419 12.57 -19.04 15.86
C GLU A 419 13.39 -18.00 15.09
N LYS A 420 14.61 -18.39 14.69
CA LYS A 420 15.49 -17.56 13.86
C LYS A 420 15.67 -18.24 12.52
N LEU A 421 15.11 -17.65 11.48
CA LEU A 421 15.30 -18.06 10.09
C LEU A 421 16.42 -17.23 9.50
N TRP A 422 17.66 -17.64 9.76
CA TRP A 422 18.85 -16.96 9.29
C TRP A 422 19.54 -17.73 8.16
N THR A 423 20.09 -17.00 7.19
CA THR A 423 20.87 -17.61 6.11
C THR A 423 22.19 -18.16 6.64
N SER A 424 22.80 -17.52 7.65
CA SER A 424 24.03 -17.98 8.28
C SER A 424 23.91 -19.31 9.02
N THR A 425 22.70 -19.63 9.49
CA THR A 425 22.41 -20.91 10.17
C THR A 425 21.83 -21.96 9.22
N GLY A 426 21.61 -21.63 7.94
CA GLY A 426 20.99 -22.51 6.96
C GLY A 426 19.53 -22.86 7.30
N THR A 427 18.86 -22.03 8.12
CA THR A 427 17.43 -22.16 8.44
C THR A 427 16.55 -21.33 7.52
N PHE A 428 17.15 -20.43 6.75
CA PHE A 428 16.51 -19.70 5.66
C PHE A 428 17.30 -19.95 4.37
N ASN A 429 16.75 -20.79 3.48
CA ASN A 429 17.34 -21.09 2.17
C ASN A 429 16.33 -20.93 1.02
N SER A 430 15.04 -20.78 1.32
CA SER A 430 14.02 -20.52 0.31
C SER A 430 12.72 -20.00 0.93
N TYR A 431 11.81 -19.53 0.07
CA TYR A 431 10.46 -19.12 0.47
C TYR A 431 9.68 -20.22 1.21
N LYS A 432 10.04 -21.49 1.02
CA LYS A 432 9.38 -22.62 1.69
C LYS A 432 9.59 -22.61 3.21
N ASP A 433 10.75 -22.12 3.66
CA ASP A 433 11.07 -22.01 5.09
C ASP A 433 10.15 -20.95 5.74
N VAL A 434 9.89 -19.87 4.99
CA VAL A 434 8.96 -18.81 5.38
C VAL A 434 7.53 -19.32 5.42
N VAL A 435 7.05 -19.97 4.34
CA VAL A 435 5.70 -20.55 4.28
C VAL A 435 5.46 -21.51 5.45
N ARG A 436 6.43 -22.38 5.76
CA ARG A 436 6.35 -23.29 6.91
C ARG A 436 6.19 -22.50 8.21
N ALA A 437 7.09 -21.57 8.50
CA ALA A 437 7.07 -20.82 9.76
C ALA A 437 5.83 -19.91 9.88
N PHE A 438 5.34 -19.37 8.77
CA PHE A 438 4.09 -18.62 8.72
C PHE A 438 2.90 -19.51 9.10
N ASN A 439 2.83 -20.72 8.52
CA ASN A 439 1.75 -21.69 8.74
C ASN A 439 1.72 -22.30 10.14
N GLU A 440 2.79 -22.15 10.93
CA GLU A 440 2.79 -22.48 12.36
C GLU A 440 1.95 -21.50 13.20
N GLY A 441 1.56 -20.36 12.64
CA GLY A 441 0.69 -19.37 13.29
C GLY A 441 1.38 -18.53 14.37
N PRO A 442 2.50 -17.85 14.07
CA PRO A 442 3.18 -16.99 15.03
C PRO A 442 2.37 -15.72 15.34
N GLY A 443 2.54 -15.14 16.53
CA GLY A 443 1.97 -13.85 16.89
C GLY A 443 2.73 -12.65 16.31
N PHE A 444 4.05 -12.77 16.18
CA PHE A 444 4.90 -11.74 15.59
C PHE A 444 5.87 -12.29 14.54
N ILE A 445 6.11 -11.48 13.52
CA ILE A 445 7.12 -11.72 12.51
C ILE A 445 7.93 -10.45 12.26
N HIS A 446 9.26 -10.58 12.16
CA HIS A 446 10.15 -9.50 11.70
C HIS A 446 11.00 -9.98 10.53
N PHE A 447 10.78 -9.36 9.38
CA PHE A 447 11.59 -9.49 8.17
C PHE A 447 12.59 -8.32 8.10
N ALA A 448 13.90 -8.58 8.04
CA ALA A 448 14.91 -7.55 7.74
C ALA A 448 15.71 -7.93 6.49
N GLY A 449 15.71 -7.09 5.45
CA GLY A 449 16.32 -7.44 4.17
C GLY A 449 15.93 -6.51 3.03
N HIS A 450 15.99 -7.03 1.80
CA HIS A 450 15.66 -6.30 0.58
C HIS A 450 14.25 -6.61 0.12
N GLY A 451 13.60 -5.63 -0.51
CA GLY A 451 12.31 -5.86 -1.14
C GLY A 451 11.93 -4.85 -2.20
N ASN A 452 10.81 -5.15 -2.84
CA ASN A 452 10.02 -4.27 -3.68
C ASN A 452 8.53 -4.63 -3.42
N PRO A 453 7.53 -4.02 -4.09
CA PRO A 453 6.14 -4.35 -3.78
C PRO A 453 5.81 -5.84 -3.94
N ALA A 454 6.50 -6.57 -4.82
CA ALA A 454 6.19 -7.96 -5.14
C ALA A 454 7.06 -9.00 -4.43
N VAL A 455 8.23 -8.63 -3.92
CA VAL A 455 9.28 -9.57 -3.50
C VAL A 455 9.97 -9.09 -2.25
N TRP A 456 10.32 -10.04 -1.40
CA TRP A 456 11.24 -9.84 -0.29
C TRP A 456 12.26 -10.99 -0.19
N GLY A 457 13.50 -10.68 0.18
CA GLY A 457 14.54 -11.67 0.40
C GLY A 457 15.82 -11.10 1.00
N ASN A 458 16.83 -11.96 1.16
CA ASN A 458 18.14 -11.56 1.69
C ASN A 458 19.25 -12.49 1.17
N PHE A 459 20.53 -12.13 1.30
CA PHE A 459 21.62 -12.93 0.76
C PHE A 459 22.14 -14.02 1.71
N LEU A 460 22.74 -15.05 1.12
CA LEU A 460 23.62 -15.96 1.84
C LEU A 460 24.83 -15.21 2.44
N PRO A 461 25.43 -15.74 3.52
CA PRO A 461 26.60 -15.13 4.15
C PRO A 461 27.74 -14.86 3.17
N ASP A 462 28.26 -13.65 3.19
CA ASP A 462 29.44 -13.22 2.42
C ASP A 462 29.28 -13.44 0.90
N ALA A 463 28.05 -13.43 0.39
CA ALA A 463 27.73 -13.68 -1.01
C ALA A 463 28.58 -12.81 -1.97
N GLU A 464 29.10 -13.44 -3.02
CA GLU A 464 29.94 -12.78 -4.02
C GLU A 464 29.13 -12.35 -5.25
N THR A 465 27.99 -12.99 -5.47
CA THR A 465 27.15 -12.83 -6.66
C THR A 465 25.67 -12.67 -6.32
N GLU A 466 24.91 -12.05 -7.24
CA GLU A 466 23.46 -11.90 -7.13
C GLU A 466 22.70 -13.24 -7.14
N GLU A 467 23.30 -14.31 -7.67
CA GLU A 467 22.71 -15.66 -7.71
C GLU A 467 22.55 -16.28 -6.31
N GLU A 468 23.24 -15.73 -5.32
CA GLU A 468 23.20 -16.15 -3.92
C GLU A 468 22.14 -15.39 -3.09
N PHE A 469 21.24 -14.66 -3.76
CA PHE A 469 20.06 -14.08 -3.15
C PHE A 469 19.02 -15.15 -2.81
N VAL A 470 18.59 -15.18 -1.55
CA VAL A 470 17.57 -16.09 -1.04
C VAL A 470 16.23 -15.38 -0.98
N MET A 471 15.30 -15.84 -1.80
CA MET A 471 13.92 -15.38 -1.81
C MET A 471 13.19 -15.81 -0.54
N GLY A 472 12.63 -14.84 0.20
CA GLY A 472 11.80 -15.10 1.37
C GLY A 472 10.31 -15.17 1.04
N PHE A 473 9.80 -14.22 0.26
CA PHE A 473 8.47 -14.36 -0.32
C PHE A 473 8.35 -13.58 -1.63
N THR A 474 7.37 -13.98 -2.43
CA THR A 474 6.77 -13.14 -3.45
C THR A 474 5.30 -12.92 -3.12
N ILE A 475 4.66 -11.91 -3.71
CA ILE A 475 3.20 -11.74 -3.67
C ILE A 475 2.46 -12.95 -4.27
N PHE A 476 3.15 -13.84 -4.99
CA PHE A 476 2.61 -15.10 -5.51
C PHE A 476 2.83 -16.29 -4.56
N ASP A 477 3.52 -16.10 -3.43
CA ASP A 477 3.68 -17.10 -2.38
C ASP A 477 2.74 -16.86 -1.20
N ILE A 478 2.21 -15.64 -1.04
CA ILE A 478 1.36 -15.26 0.09
C ILE A 478 0.10 -16.15 0.19
N TRP A 479 -0.45 -16.64 -0.92
CA TRP A 479 -1.58 -17.60 -0.90
C TRP A 479 -1.28 -18.92 -0.20
N LYS A 480 0.01 -19.23 0.03
CA LYS A 480 0.43 -20.43 0.77
C LYS A 480 0.41 -20.21 2.28
N TYR A 481 0.16 -18.99 2.75
CA TYR A 481 0.05 -18.64 4.17
C TYR A 481 -1.33 -19.04 4.68
N SER A 482 -1.47 -20.32 5.02
CA SER A 482 -2.69 -20.98 5.46
C SER A 482 -2.73 -21.17 6.98
N ASN A 483 -2.30 -20.16 7.73
CA ASN A 483 -2.24 -20.14 9.20
C ASN A 483 -3.60 -19.92 9.88
N GLY A 484 -4.70 -19.92 9.11
CA GLY A 484 -6.05 -19.73 9.64
C GLY A 484 -6.18 -18.39 10.38
N TYR A 485 -6.75 -18.40 11.58
CA TYR A 485 -6.95 -17.18 12.40
C TYR A 485 -5.82 -16.89 13.40
N HIS A 486 -4.73 -17.67 13.38
CA HIS A 486 -3.49 -17.34 14.09
C HIS A 486 -2.68 -16.33 13.27
N LEU A 487 -3.19 -15.10 13.22
CA LEU A 487 -2.77 -14.05 12.29
C LEU A 487 -1.66 -13.20 12.91
N PRO A 488 -0.40 -13.29 12.44
CA PRO A 488 0.71 -12.48 12.96
C PRO A 488 0.52 -10.98 12.71
N ILE A 489 1.16 -10.19 13.56
CA ILE A 489 1.56 -8.82 13.24
C ILE A 489 2.96 -8.89 12.61
N VAL A 490 3.11 -8.32 11.41
CA VAL A 490 4.32 -8.44 10.59
C VAL A 490 5.00 -7.08 10.44
N VAL A 491 6.28 -6.98 10.80
CA VAL A 491 7.15 -5.84 10.45
C VAL A 491 8.03 -6.27 9.29
N ILE A 492 7.96 -5.54 8.17
CA ILE A 492 8.66 -5.84 6.92
C ILE A 492 9.66 -4.72 6.62
N GLY A 493 10.92 -4.96 6.96
CA GLY A 493 12.06 -4.16 6.53
C GLY A 493 12.40 -4.40 5.08
N GLY A 494 12.90 -3.36 4.42
CA GLY A 494 13.18 -3.34 2.97
C GLY A 494 12.20 -2.47 2.19
N CYS A 495 12.53 -2.18 0.93
CA CYS A 495 11.82 -1.17 0.17
C CYS A 495 10.41 -1.59 -0.29
N HIS A 496 9.49 -0.63 -0.33
CA HIS A 496 8.17 -0.67 -0.99
C HIS A 496 7.22 -1.83 -0.58
N ASN A 497 7.51 -2.56 0.49
CA ASN A 497 6.69 -3.70 0.91
C ASN A 497 5.31 -3.31 1.43
N ALA A 498 5.08 -2.04 1.75
CA ALA A 498 3.78 -1.49 2.15
C ALA A 498 3.28 -0.43 1.15
N GLN A 499 3.71 -0.52 -0.12
CA GLN A 499 3.34 0.43 -1.16
C GLN A 499 1.88 0.22 -1.61
N PHE A 500 0.93 0.62 -0.76
CA PHE A 500 -0.50 0.40 -0.98
C PHE A 500 -1.09 1.17 -2.18
N ASN A 501 -0.28 2.02 -2.82
CA ASN A 501 -0.64 2.80 -4.01
C ASN A 501 -0.22 2.15 -5.34
N VAL A 502 0.20 0.89 -5.36
CA VAL A 502 0.42 0.16 -6.63
C VAL A 502 -0.91 -0.10 -7.39
N SER A 503 -0.88 -0.35 -8.69
CA SER A 503 -2.05 -0.62 -9.55
C SER A 503 -1.62 -1.03 -10.95
N LEU A 504 -2.30 -2.01 -11.53
CA LEU A 504 -2.07 -2.42 -12.93
C LEU A 504 -2.32 -1.31 -13.96
N GLN A 505 -3.13 -0.28 -13.64
CA GLN A 505 -3.43 0.82 -14.56
C GLN A 505 -2.16 1.57 -15.02
N TYR A 506 -1.09 1.57 -14.22
CA TYR A 506 0.19 2.16 -14.62
C TYR A 506 0.84 1.49 -15.86
N LEU A 507 0.47 0.24 -16.20
CA LEU A 507 0.90 -0.42 -17.43
C LEU A 507 0.26 0.19 -18.69
N ILE A 508 -0.98 0.62 -18.57
CA ILE A 508 -1.80 1.13 -19.68
C ILE A 508 -1.39 2.58 -20.01
N GLU A 509 -1.07 3.37 -18.99
CA GLU A 509 -0.68 4.79 -19.15
C GLU A 509 0.73 5.00 -19.74
N ASN A 510 1.45 3.92 -20.07
CA ASN A 510 2.88 3.95 -20.48
C ASN A 510 3.74 4.79 -19.52
N ASN A 511 3.42 4.72 -18.22
CA ASN A 511 4.05 5.54 -17.20
C ASN A 511 5.44 4.98 -16.87
N SER A 512 6.44 5.42 -17.63
CA SER A 512 7.84 4.99 -17.46
C SER A 512 8.40 5.16 -16.04
N VAL A 513 7.89 6.15 -15.28
CA VAL A 513 8.26 6.36 -13.87
C VAL A 513 7.60 5.28 -13.00
N GLY A 514 6.30 5.06 -13.15
CA GLY A 514 5.58 4.01 -12.42
C GLY A 514 6.10 2.60 -12.70
N ILE A 515 6.50 2.33 -13.95
CA ILE A 515 7.15 1.06 -14.32
C ILE A 515 8.50 0.90 -13.61
N LYS A 516 9.31 1.96 -13.56
CA LYS A 516 10.63 1.91 -12.90
C LYS A 516 10.53 1.59 -11.40
N TYR A 517 9.52 2.13 -10.72
CA TYR A 517 9.36 2.01 -9.26
C TYR A 517 8.39 0.90 -8.84
N GLY A 518 7.98 0.00 -9.74
CA GLY A 518 7.11 -1.11 -9.40
C GLY A 518 5.66 -0.72 -9.10
N TRP A 519 5.22 0.48 -9.50
CA TRP A 519 3.86 0.94 -9.22
C TRP A 519 2.81 0.11 -9.94
N TYR A 520 3.20 -0.66 -10.96
CA TYR A 520 2.32 -1.50 -11.73
C TYR A 520 1.95 -2.84 -11.07
N TYR A 521 2.52 -3.17 -9.91
CA TYR A 521 2.13 -4.40 -9.23
C TYR A 521 0.66 -4.35 -8.82
N PRO A 522 -0.06 -5.47 -8.85
CA PRO A 522 -1.49 -5.45 -8.56
C PRO A 522 -1.71 -5.22 -7.05
N TRP A 523 -0.85 -5.76 -6.18
CA TRP A 523 -0.77 -5.36 -4.77
C TRP A 523 0.68 -5.42 -4.29
N ASP A 524 0.97 -4.71 -3.20
CA ASP A 524 2.20 -4.89 -2.42
C ASP A 524 2.10 -6.08 -1.46
N GLY A 525 3.25 -6.58 -0.99
CA GLY A 525 3.35 -7.70 -0.07
C GLY A 525 2.61 -7.48 1.24
N GLY A 526 2.74 -6.31 1.85
CA GLY A 526 2.14 -5.95 3.13
C GLY A 526 0.61 -5.95 3.07
N SER A 527 0.03 -5.31 2.06
CA SER A 527 -1.41 -5.31 1.81
C SER A 527 -1.93 -6.72 1.51
N LEU A 528 -1.22 -7.48 0.69
CA LEU A 528 -1.69 -8.81 0.29
C LEU A 528 -1.72 -9.80 1.46
N MET A 529 -0.76 -9.72 2.40
CA MET A 529 -0.80 -10.53 3.62
C MET A 529 -2.07 -10.27 4.43
N LEU A 530 -2.61 -9.04 4.44
CA LEU A 530 -3.86 -8.71 5.14
C LEU A 530 -5.08 -9.35 4.49
N PHE A 531 -5.11 -9.43 3.15
CA PHE A 531 -6.28 -9.89 2.41
C PHE A 531 -6.27 -11.38 2.09
N GLU A 532 -5.23 -12.11 2.49
CA GLU A 532 -5.16 -13.56 2.29
C GLU A 532 -6.29 -14.30 3.01
N GLN A 533 -7.17 -15.00 2.29
CA GLN A 533 -8.44 -15.46 2.86
C GLN A 533 -8.26 -16.56 3.93
N ASP A 534 -7.33 -17.48 3.71
CA ASP A 534 -7.13 -18.67 4.54
C ASP A 534 -6.00 -18.52 5.59
N GLY A 535 -5.48 -17.30 5.76
CA GLY A 535 -4.41 -17.00 6.71
C GLY A 535 -3.82 -15.61 6.51
N GLY A 536 -2.51 -15.51 6.34
CA GLY A 536 -1.80 -14.22 6.25
C GLY A 536 -1.74 -13.47 7.58
N SER A 537 -1.69 -12.15 7.55
CA SER A 537 -1.47 -11.30 8.72
C SER A 537 -2.75 -10.62 9.22
N ILE A 538 -2.71 -10.11 10.46
CA ILE A 538 -3.72 -9.19 10.99
C ILE A 538 -3.30 -7.72 10.81
N ALA A 539 -1.99 -7.50 10.70
CA ALA A 539 -1.38 -6.22 10.46
C ALA A 539 -0.02 -6.39 9.77
N SER A 540 0.33 -5.44 8.92
CA SER A 540 1.62 -5.34 8.25
C SER A 540 2.15 -3.92 8.42
N ILE A 541 3.43 -3.77 8.75
CA ILE A 541 4.11 -2.49 8.88
C ILE A 541 5.32 -2.53 7.96
N GLY A 542 5.51 -1.50 7.14
CA GLY A 542 6.63 -1.44 6.21
C GLY A 542 6.66 -0.13 5.45
N ASN A 543 7.56 -0.08 4.47
CA ASN A 543 7.90 1.15 3.76
C ASN A 543 7.04 1.28 2.49
N THR A 544 6.49 2.47 2.25
CA THR A 544 5.80 2.81 0.99
C THR A 544 6.76 3.16 -0.14
N GLY A 545 8.01 3.51 0.19
CA GLY A 545 9.09 3.86 -0.74
C GLY A 545 10.40 3.09 -0.46
N PHE A 546 11.55 3.67 -0.85
CA PHE A 546 12.86 3.10 -0.55
C PHE A 546 13.20 3.11 0.96
N GLY A 547 13.27 1.93 1.57
CA GLY A 547 13.87 1.78 2.89
C GLY A 547 15.38 1.93 2.85
N TYR A 548 15.97 2.49 3.91
CA TYR A 548 17.42 2.66 4.03
C TYR A 548 17.97 1.98 5.27
N GLY A 549 19.23 1.56 5.20
CA GLY A 549 20.00 1.03 6.31
C GLY A 549 21.45 1.51 6.27
N TYR A 550 22.15 1.37 7.39
CA TYR A 550 23.60 1.50 7.45
C TYR A 550 24.27 0.14 7.28
N ILE A 551 25.47 0.13 6.71
CA ILE A 551 26.27 -1.09 6.49
C ILE A 551 27.13 -1.44 7.72
N ASN A 552 27.48 -2.73 7.85
CA ASN A 552 28.34 -3.28 8.87
C ASN A 552 27.83 -3.01 10.30
N GLU A 553 28.74 -2.70 11.23
CA GLU A 553 28.44 -2.50 12.66
C GLU A 553 27.50 -1.32 12.97
N TYR A 554 27.26 -0.44 12.00
CA TYR A 554 26.39 0.74 12.14
C TYR A 554 24.93 0.46 11.82
N CYS A 555 24.59 -0.74 11.33
CA CYS A 555 23.23 -1.09 10.93
C CYS A 555 22.15 -0.78 11.98
N LEU A 556 22.50 -0.81 13.28
CA LEU A 556 21.58 -0.55 14.39
C LEU A 556 21.53 0.92 14.85
N ALA A 557 22.25 1.83 14.19
CA ALA A 557 22.44 3.20 14.68
C ALA A 557 21.29 4.15 14.33
N GLY A 558 20.51 3.85 13.29
CA GLY A 558 19.38 4.64 12.80
C GLY A 558 18.63 3.91 11.69
N LEU A 559 17.71 4.60 11.01
CA LEU A 559 16.97 4.11 9.84
C LEU A 559 16.23 2.78 10.11
N GLY A 560 16.08 1.90 9.11
CA GLY A 560 15.40 0.60 9.23
C GLY A 560 15.90 -0.23 10.42
N GLY A 561 17.23 -0.36 10.53
CA GLY A 561 17.85 -1.16 11.59
C GLY A 561 17.69 -0.63 13.01
N TRP A 562 17.18 0.59 13.18
CA TRP A 562 16.77 1.12 14.48
C TRP A 562 15.24 1.15 14.66
N ILE A 563 14.49 1.64 13.67
CA ILE A 563 13.04 1.85 13.80
C ILE A 563 12.27 0.51 13.86
N GLU A 564 12.70 -0.50 13.11
CA GLU A 564 11.99 -1.78 13.05
C GLU A 564 12.10 -2.56 14.37
N PRO A 565 13.31 -2.76 14.98
CA PRO A 565 13.39 -3.37 16.31
C PRO A 565 12.74 -2.53 17.41
N ARG A 566 12.61 -1.22 17.22
CA ARG A 566 12.01 -0.31 18.19
C ARG A 566 10.50 -0.54 18.36
N PHE A 567 9.81 -0.98 17.31
CA PHE A 567 8.43 -1.45 17.41
C PHE A 567 8.28 -2.53 18.50
N PHE A 568 9.13 -3.56 18.41
CA PHE A 568 9.11 -4.67 19.36
C PHE A 568 9.58 -4.26 20.76
N TYR A 569 10.48 -3.28 20.87
CA TYR A 569 10.83 -2.67 22.17
C TYR A 569 9.62 -2.00 22.82
N ASN A 570 8.84 -1.24 22.06
CA ASN A 570 7.69 -0.53 22.60
C ASN A 570 6.59 -1.48 23.08
N TYR A 571 6.36 -2.58 22.37
CA TYR A 571 5.52 -3.66 22.88
C TYR A 571 6.15 -4.37 24.09
N ALA A 572 7.36 -4.94 23.94
CA ALA A 572 7.91 -5.90 24.90
C ALA A 572 8.50 -5.26 26.18
N VAL A 573 8.94 -4.01 26.10
CA VAL A 573 9.66 -3.32 27.18
C VAL A 573 8.87 -2.14 27.72
N GLN A 574 8.25 -1.33 26.85
CA GLN A 574 7.39 -0.22 27.29
C GLN A 574 5.96 -0.68 27.65
N GLY A 575 5.59 -1.92 27.30
CA GLY A 575 4.31 -2.51 27.68
C GLY A 575 3.11 -1.92 26.93
N LYS A 576 3.33 -1.38 25.72
CA LYS A 576 2.24 -0.88 24.86
C LYS A 576 1.41 -2.06 24.35
N GLU A 577 0.09 -1.97 24.50
CA GLU A 577 -0.83 -3.09 24.21
C GLU A 577 -1.66 -2.91 22.94
N TYR A 578 -1.78 -1.69 22.41
CA TYR A 578 -2.57 -1.38 21.21
C TYR A 578 -1.67 -1.06 20.02
N LEU A 579 -2.04 -1.58 18.85
CA LEU A 579 -1.18 -1.58 17.67
C LEU A 579 -0.79 -0.16 17.22
N GLY A 580 -1.76 0.76 17.16
CA GLY A 580 -1.50 2.15 16.81
C GLY A 580 -0.61 2.88 17.83
N GLU A 581 -0.73 2.53 19.12
CA GLU A 581 0.12 3.09 20.16
C GLU A 581 1.57 2.62 20.03
N VAL A 582 1.79 1.33 19.74
CA VAL A 582 3.14 0.78 19.51
C VAL A 582 3.80 1.46 18.29
N HIS A 583 3.05 1.59 17.18
CA HIS A 583 3.54 2.21 15.95
C HIS A 583 3.85 3.70 16.13
N SER A 584 2.90 4.50 16.61
CA SER A 584 3.10 5.94 16.79
C SER A 584 4.15 6.27 17.85
N GLN A 585 4.26 5.48 18.93
CA GLN A 585 5.34 5.66 19.91
C GLN A 585 6.71 5.37 19.29
N THR A 586 6.79 4.45 18.32
CA THR A 586 8.04 4.14 17.62
C THR A 586 8.49 5.31 16.76
N ILE A 587 7.57 5.98 16.05
CA ILE A 587 7.85 7.22 15.31
C ILE A 587 8.25 8.35 16.27
N ALA A 588 7.49 8.57 17.35
CA ALA A 588 7.80 9.59 18.35
C ALA A 588 9.18 9.37 19.01
N ASP A 589 9.54 8.10 19.25
CA ASP A 589 10.87 7.71 19.74
C ASP A 589 11.96 8.01 18.72
N TYR A 590 11.72 7.78 17.42
CA TYR A 590 12.68 8.11 16.36
C TYR A 590 12.93 9.62 16.34
N ILE A 591 11.87 10.43 16.32
CA ILE A 591 11.97 11.90 16.33
C ILE A 591 12.66 12.37 17.61
N SER A 592 12.32 11.82 18.78
CA SER A 592 12.90 12.24 20.06
C SER A 592 14.36 11.80 20.21
N ILE A 593 14.72 10.57 19.84
CA ILE A 593 16.03 9.97 20.15
C ILE A 593 17.03 10.20 19.01
N ILE A 594 16.65 9.83 17.78
CA ILE A 594 17.50 9.99 16.59
C ILE A 594 17.46 11.45 16.13
N GLY A 595 16.26 12.00 15.95
CA GLY A 595 16.05 13.36 15.44
C GLY A 595 16.37 13.49 13.96
N ARG A 596 16.88 14.66 13.55
CA ARG A 596 17.36 14.97 12.19
C ARG A 596 16.32 14.94 11.07
N VAL A 597 15.06 14.65 11.35
CA VAL A 597 13.93 14.66 10.39
C VAL A 597 13.71 16.02 9.69
N ASN A 598 14.33 17.11 10.18
CA ASN A 598 14.34 18.44 9.57
C ASN A 598 15.74 18.92 9.12
N SER A 599 16.71 18.01 9.07
CA SER A 599 18.10 18.28 8.62
C SER A 599 18.69 17.18 7.74
N ASP A 600 17.98 16.07 7.55
CA ASP A 600 18.38 14.92 6.77
C ASP A 600 17.14 14.28 6.12
N VAL A 601 17.16 14.19 4.79
CA VAL A 601 16.03 13.69 4.00
C VAL A 601 15.82 12.19 4.14
N ILE A 602 16.84 11.41 4.52
CA ILE A 602 16.73 9.96 4.72
C ILE A 602 16.14 9.65 6.10
N ASP A 603 16.56 10.37 7.14
CA ASP A 603 15.92 10.30 8.47
C ASP A 603 14.44 10.73 8.39
N ARG A 604 14.14 11.78 7.61
CA ARG A 604 12.76 12.19 7.30
C ARG A 604 11.97 11.07 6.60
N LYS A 605 12.55 10.51 5.54
CA LYS A 605 11.91 9.44 4.75
C LYS A 605 11.56 8.24 5.61
N THR A 606 12.47 7.84 6.50
CA THR A 606 12.30 6.68 7.40
C THR A 606 10.99 6.73 8.17
N ILE A 607 10.56 7.91 8.67
CA ILE A 607 9.31 8.03 9.42
C ILE A 607 8.09 8.30 8.53
N GLU A 608 8.26 9.02 7.42
CA GLU A 608 7.16 9.38 6.53
C GLU A 608 6.62 8.15 5.79
N GLU A 609 7.48 7.23 5.37
CA GLU A 609 7.09 6.07 4.56
C GLU A 609 6.67 4.84 5.36
N TRP A 610 6.92 4.83 6.68
CA TRP A 610 6.74 3.65 7.53
C TRP A 610 5.31 3.56 8.08
N VAL A 611 4.44 2.92 7.30
CA VAL A 611 2.99 2.93 7.51
C VAL A 611 2.48 1.70 8.24
N LEU A 612 1.41 1.88 9.03
CA LEU A 612 0.65 0.80 9.65
C LEU A 612 -0.52 0.39 8.74
N LEU A 613 -0.38 -0.75 8.05
CA LEU A 613 -1.49 -1.40 7.37
C LEU A 613 -2.18 -2.35 8.37
N GLY A 614 -3.24 -1.87 9.00
CA GLY A 614 -3.96 -2.57 10.06
C GLY A 614 -4.88 -1.65 10.85
N ASP A 615 -5.65 -2.24 11.75
CA ASP A 615 -6.52 -1.49 12.66
C ASP A 615 -5.72 -0.94 13.86
N PRO A 616 -5.61 0.39 14.04
CA PRO A 616 -4.79 0.98 15.10
C PRO A 616 -5.38 0.75 16.50
N SER A 617 -6.68 0.44 16.61
CA SER A 617 -7.37 0.13 17.86
C SER A 617 -7.23 -1.35 18.27
N LEU A 618 -6.60 -2.17 17.43
CA LEU A 618 -6.43 -3.59 17.69
C LEU A 618 -5.55 -3.82 18.91
N LYS A 619 -6.05 -4.62 19.86
CA LYS A 619 -5.25 -5.10 20.99
C LYS A 619 -4.33 -6.23 20.55
N VAL A 620 -3.03 -6.05 20.75
CA VAL A 620 -1.99 -7.01 20.38
C VAL A 620 -2.20 -8.33 21.14
N GLY A 621 -2.42 -9.43 20.41
CA GLY A 621 -2.70 -10.75 20.95
C GLY A 621 -4.17 -11.02 21.29
N GLY A 622 -5.08 -10.06 21.02
CA GLY A 622 -6.51 -10.18 21.32
C GLY A 622 -6.86 -9.94 22.79
N TYR A 623 -8.16 -10.07 23.13
CA TYR A 623 -8.67 -9.72 24.47
C TYR A 623 -8.66 -10.88 25.47
N GLY A 624 -8.36 -12.12 25.06
CA GLY A 624 -8.28 -13.30 25.94
C GLY A 624 -9.61 -13.60 26.65
N GLY A 625 -10.49 -14.37 26.01
CA GLY A 625 -11.83 -14.62 26.54
C GLY A 625 -11.89 -15.62 27.71
N SER A 626 -12.37 -15.20 28.89
CA SER A 626 -13.08 -16.09 29.80
C SER A 626 -14.59 -16.07 29.47
N GLY A 627 -15.08 -17.02 28.67
CA GLY A 627 -16.52 -17.25 28.52
C GLY A 627 -17.01 -17.69 27.14
N ILE A 628 -17.28 -19.00 27.05
CA ILE A 628 -18.20 -19.68 26.12
C ILE A 628 -17.84 -19.58 24.61
N LEU A 629 -16.86 -20.39 24.20
CA LEU A 629 -16.86 -20.98 22.86
C LEU A 629 -17.80 -22.19 22.88
N GLY A 630 -19.04 -21.99 22.44
CA GLY A 630 -19.88 -23.08 21.97
C GLY A 630 -19.34 -23.56 20.63
N GLU A 631 -19.10 -24.87 20.54
CA GLU A 631 -18.63 -25.59 19.35
C GLU A 631 -19.32 -25.14 18.06
N CYS A 632 -18.53 -24.80 17.04
CA CYS A 632 -18.52 -25.52 15.77
C CYS A 632 -17.39 -24.97 14.87
N VAL A 633 -16.17 -25.47 15.07
CA VAL A 633 -15.23 -25.61 13.95
C VAL A 633 -15.33 -27.06 13.55
N LYS A 634 -16.08 -27.34 12.48
CA LYS A 634 -15.75 -28.52 11.69
C LYS A 634 -14.42 -28.18 11.01
N GLU A 635 -13.34 -28.78 11.48
CA GLU A 635 -12.23 -29.08 10.60
C GLU A 635 -12.84 -29.79 9.40
N VAL A 636 -12.88 -29.10 8.26
CA VAL A 636 -13.03 -29.78 6.98
C VAL A 636 -11.63 -30.32 6.67
N ASP A 637 -11.25 -31.35 7.39
CA ASP A 637 -10.34 -32.36 6.86
C ASP A 637 -11.13 -33.10 5.77
N GLY A 638 -11.29 -32.42 4.64
CA GLY A 638 -11.54 -33.10 3.39
C GLY A 638 -10.25 -33.78 3.02
N GLU A 639 -10.12 -35.08 3.34
CA GLU A 639 -9.34 -35.98 2.50
C GLU A 639 -9.89 -35.83 1.07
N SER A 640 -9.36 -34.88 0.31
CA SER A 640 -9.65 -34.76 -1.11
C SER A 640 -9.05 -35.99 -1.76
N GLY A 641 -9.88 -36.97 -2.10
CA GLY A 641 -9.48 -38.06 -2.96
C GLY A 641 -8.81 -37.49 -4.21
N ALA A 642 -7.70 -38.09 -4.65
CA ALA A 642 -7.05 -37.67 -5.88
C ALA A 642 -8.05 -37.79 -7.04
N PHE A 643 -8.38 -36.66 -7.68
CA PHE A 643 -9.20 -36.61 -8.88
C PHE A 643 -8.36 -36.07 -10.04
N SER A 644 -8.70 -36.50 -11.25
CA SER A 644 -8.10 -35.99 -12.49
C SER A 644 -9.20 -35.93 -13.55
N VAL A 645 -9.49 -34.73 -14.04
CA VAL A 645 -10.50 -34.47 -15.08
C VAL A 645 -9.78 -34.05 -16.34
N ASN A 646 -9.82 -34.89 -17.37
CA ASN A 646 -9.17 -34.64 -18.66
C ASN A 646 -9.94 -33.60 -19.49
N ALA A 647 -9.29 -33.10 -20.56
CA ALA A 647 -9.94 -32.24 -21.54
C ALA A 647 -11.21 -32.92 -22.12
N PRO A 648 -12.28 -32.16 -22.39
CA PRO A 648 -13.50 -32.71 -22.97
C PRO A 648 -13.26 -33.22 -24.38
N VAL A 649 -14.06 -34.20 -24.79
CA VAL A 649 -14.21 -34.56 -26.21
C VAL A 649 -15.56 -34.06 -26.67
N TRP A 650 -15.56 -32.96 -27.42
CA TRP A 650 -16.78 -32.44 -28.02
C TRP A 650 -17.17 -33.23 -29.28
N SER A 651 -18.48 -33.42 -29.45
CA SER A 651 -19.08 -34.01 -30.64
C SER A 651 -19.94 -32.97 -31.35
N GLU A 652 -20.05 -33.08 -32.67
CA GLU A 652 -20.94 -32.24 -33.46
C GLU A 652 -22.37 -32.35 -32.93
N GLY A 653 -23.02 -31.19 -32.74
CA GLY A 653 -24.37 -31.10 -32.20
C GLY A 653 -24.48 -30.90 -30.69
N MET A 654 -23.39 -30.93 -29.92
CA MET A 654 -23.42 -30.54 -28.50
C MET A 654 -23.79 -29.06 -28.35
N GLU A 655 -24.71 -28.77 -27.44
CA GLU A 655 -25.29 -27.43 -27.24
C GLU A 655 -25.36 -27.07 -25.74
N TRP A 656 -24.98 -25.83 -25.44
CA TRP A 656 -25.07 -25.25 -24.10
C TRP A 656 -25.74 -23.89 -24.18
N LYS A 657 -26.63 -23.63 -23.22
CA LYS A 657 -27.25 -22.32 -23.06
C LYS A 657 -26.86 -21.71 -21.73
N TYR A 658 -26.33 -20.50 -21.79
CA TYR A 658 -25.87 -19.74 -20.64
C TYR A 658 -26.70 -18.49 -20.44
N LYS A 659 -26.99 -18.14 -19.19
CA LYS A 659 -27.51 -16.83 -18.82
C LYS A 659 -26.35 -15.92 -18.48
N ILE A 660 -26.40 -14.70 -19.00
CA ILE A 660 -25.42 -13.63 -18.78
C ILE A 660 -26.13 -12.49 -18.05
N SER A 661 -25.66 -12.17 -16.84
CA SER A 661 -26.33 -11.20 -15.96
C SER A 661 -25.65 -9.83 -15.90
N ASN A 662 -24.39 -9.72 -16.34
CA ASN A 662 -23.70 -8.44 -16.51
C ASN A 662 -22.44 -8.65 -17.38
N VAL A 663 -22.25 -7.86 -18.44
CA VAL A 663 -20.97 -7.74 -19.16
C VAL A 663 -20.75 -6.28 -19.56
N ASP A 664 -19.70 -5.69 -19.00
CA ASP A 664 -19.26 -4.32 -19.25
C ASP A 664 -18.02 -4.34 -20.15
N PHE A 665 -18.10 -3.68 -21.30
CA PHE A 665 -16.93 -3.39 -22.13
C PHE A 665 -16.63 -1.91 -22.18
N THR A 666 -15.49 -1.50 -21.63
CA THR A 666 -15.05 -0.12 -21.58
C THR A 666 -13.69 0.00 -22.29
N LEU A 667 -13.60 0.91 -23.26
CA LEU A 667 -12.35 1.32 -23.90
C LEU A 667 -12.13 2.81 -23.60
N ASP A 668 -11.25 3.12 -22.65
CA ASP A 668 -10.96 4.48 -22.18
C ASP A 668 -9.45 4.69 -22.00
N GLU A 669 -8.72 4.81 -23.11
CA GLU A 669 -7.25 5.01 -23.07
C GLU A 669 -6.83 6.49 -23.25
N VAL A 670 -7.76 7.36 -23.64
CA VAL A 670 -7.46 8.78 -23.89
C VAL A 670 -8.44 9.63 -23.10
N GLU A 671 -7.95 10.40 -22.14
CA GLU A 671 -8.76 11.23 -21.24
C GLU A 671 -9.87 11.99 -21.99
N GLY A 672 -11.11 11.67 -21.64
CA GLY A 672 -12.31 12.25 -22.24
C GLY A 672 -12.83 11.56 -23.51
N ARG A 673 -12.15 10.55 -24.07
CA ARG A 673 -12.59 9.76 -25.23
C ARG A 673 -12.75 8.28 -24.86
N TYR A 674 -13.98 7.81 -24.80
CA TYR A 674 -14.28 6.43 -24.42
C TYR A 674 -15.38 5.79 -25.27
N ILE A 675 -15.36 4.46 -25.31
CA ILE A 675 -16.45 3.61 -25.82
C ILE A 675 -16.85 2.67 -24.68
N ASP A 676 -18.05 2.86 -24.13
CA ASP A 676 -18.68 1.98 -23.16
C ASP A 676 -19.80 1.17 -23.84
N ILE A 677 -19.75 -0.14 -23.72
CA ILE A 677 -20.78 -1.08 -24.17
C ILE A 677 -21.18 -1.92 -22.96
N HIS A 678 -22.39 -1.69 -22.46
CA HIS A 678 -22.93 -2.42 -21.31
C HIS A 678 -24.01 -3.39 -21.77
N ILE A 679 -23.83 -4.68 -21.47
CA ILE A 679 -24.79 -5.75 -21.68
C ILE A 679 -25.36 -6.13 -20.32
N LYS A 680 -26.58 -5.68 -20.04
CA LYS A 680 -27.19 -5.86 -18.72
C LYS A 680 -27.78 -7.26 -18.52
N THR A 681 -28.37 -7.86 -19.55
CA THR A 681 -28.96 -9.21 -19.45
C THR A 681 -29.07 -9.87 -20.83
N GLY A 682 -28.66 -11.14 -20.95
CA GLY A 682 -28.76 -11.92 -22.19
C GLY A 682 -28.65 -13.43 -21.98
N TYR A 683 -28.92 -14.19 -23.05
CA TYR A 683 -28.63 -15.63 -23.10
C TYR A 683 -27.59 -15.89 -24.18
N LEU A 684 -26.57 -16.67 -23.89
CA LEU A 684 -25.59 -17.17 -24.84
C LEU A 684 -25.92 -18.61 -25.19
N ASP A 685 -26.33 -18.84 -26.44
CA ASP A 685 -26.44 -20.16 -27.03
C ASP A 685 -25.09 -20.52 -27.68
N LEU A 686 -24.47 -21.63 -27.27
CA LEU A 686 -23.20 -22.13 -27.79
C LEU A 686 -23.40 -23.54 -28.33
N LYS A 687 -23.01 -23.79 -29.59
CA LYS A 687 -23.21 -25.08 -30.27
C LYS A 687 -21.95 -25.53 -31.00
N VAL A 688 -21.55 -26.78 -30.86
CA VAL A 688 -20.51 -27.40 -31.68
C VAL A 688 -21.07 -27.69 -33.06
N THR A 689 -20.61 -26.96 -34.07
CA THR A 689 -21.09 -27.07 -35.45
C THR A 689 -20.22 -27.96 -36.32
N GLU A 690 -18.94 -28.09 -35.99
CA GLU A 690 -18.01 -28.90 -36.77
C GLU A 690 -16.87 -29.40 -35.86
N VAL A 691 -16.43 -30.63 -36.10
CA VAL A 691 -15.27 -31.24 -35.42
C VAL A 691 -14.31 -31.76 -36.48
N THR A 692 -13.09 -31.21 -36.51
CA THR A 692 -12.05 -31.62 -37.46
C THR A 692 -10.97 -32.45 -36.75
N SER A 693 -9.92 -32.84 -37.49
CA SER A 693 -8.77 -33.52 -36.88
C SER A 693 -8.02 -32.63 -35.88
N GLU A 694 -8.04 -31.31 -36.06
CA GLU A 694 -7.22 -30.35 -35.31
C GLU A 694 -8.05 -29.33 -34.50
N GLU A 695 -9.34 -29.18 -34.79
CA GLU A 695 -10.14 -28.07 -34.26
C GLU A 695 -11.57 -28.48 -33.88
N TYR A 696 -12.09 -27.83 -32.84
CA TYR A 696 -13.54 -27.71 -32.60
C TYR A 696 -14.00 -26.35 -33.10
N ILE A 697 -15.13 -26.32 -33.83
CA ILE A 697 -15.76 -25.08 -34.27
C ILE A 697 -17.12 -24.99 -33.59
N THR A 698 -17.31 -23.93 -32.80
CA THR A 698 -18.58 -23.65 -32.15
C THR A 698 -19.23 -22.41 -32.72
N SER A 699 -20.51 -22.45 -33.05
CA SER A 699 -21.30 -21.24 -33.26
C SER A 699 -21.79 -20.70 -31.92
N PHE A 700 -21.80 -19.38 -31.77
CA PHE A 700 -22.44 -18.72 -30.64
C PHE A 700 -23.51 -17.74 -31.12
N SER A 701 -24.54 -17.52 -30.29
CA SER A 701 -25.54 -16.48 -30.49
C SER A 701 -25.97 -15.92 -29.13
N ILE A 702 -26.06 -14.60 -29.07
CA ILE A 702 -26.52 -13.84 -27.93
C ILE A 702 -27.62 -12.92 -28.43
N PRO A 703 -28.90 -13.34 -28.37
CA PRO A 703 -30.01 -12.42 -28.48
C PRO A 703 -29.98 -11.46 -27.28
N VAL A 704 -29.67 -10.19 -27.52
CA VAL A 704 -29.41 -9.22 -26.45
C VAL A 704 -30.70 -8.48 -26.10
N ALA A 705 -31.16 -8.61 -24.85
CA ALA A 705 -32.41 -7.99 -24.38
C ALA A 705 -32.22 -6.55 -23.90
N ASP A 706 -31.02 -6.19 -23.42
CA ASP A 706 -30.69 -4.85 -22.92
C ASP A 706 -29.21 -4.53 -23.21
N LEU A 707 -28.96 -3.88 -24.35
CA LEU A 707 -27.64 -3.41 -24.79
C LEU A 707 -27.61 -1.88 -24.75
N ARG A 708 -26.67 -1.32 -24.00
CA ARG A 708 -26.41 0.12 -23.97
C ARG A 708 -25.07 0.43 -24.58
N ILE A 709 -25.05 1.42 -25.47
CA ILE A 709 -23.82 1.94 -26.05
C ILE A 709 -23.70 3.41 -25.69
N LYS A 710 -22.55 3.78 -25.15
CA LYS A 710 -22.19 5.15 -24.83
C LYS A 710 -20.80 5.43 -25.37
N ILE A 711 -20.72 6.42 -26.24
CA ILE A 711 -19.50 6.75 -26.96
C ILE A 711 -19.23 8.22 -26.78
N ASN A 712 -18.00 8.57 -26.44
CA ASN A 712 -17.56 9.92 -26.19
C ASN A 712 -16.36 10.28 -27.09
N PHE A 713 -16.50 11.32 -27.91
CA PHE A 713 -15.49 11.73 -28.88
C PHE A 713 -15.20 13.23 -28.82
N TRP A 714 -13.93 13.60 -28.62
CA TRP A 714 -13.48 15.01 -28.71
C TRP A 714 -13.08 15.38 -30.13
N MET A 715 -13.74 16.39 -30.70
CA MET A 715 -13.47 16.85 -32.08
C MET A 715 -12.22 17.72 -32.21
N LYS A 716 -11.83 18.42 -31.14
CA LYS A 716 -10.65 19.29 -31.06
C LYS A 716 -10.43 19.66 -29.59
N GLU A 717 -9.17 19.74 -29.18
CA GLU A 717 -8.79 20.25 -27.87
C GLU A 717 -9.46 21.61 -27.59
N GLY A 718 -10.13 21.74 -26.45
CA GLY A 718 -10.90 22.94 -26.07
C GLY A 718 -12.32 23.08 -26.64
N LYS A 719 -12.90 22.06 -27.31
CA LYS A 719 -14.32 22.05 -27.75
C LYS A 719 -15.12 20.94 -27.08
N LYS A 720 -16.40 21.21 -26.76
CA LYS A 720 -17.31 20.20 -26.15
C LYS A 720 -17.32 18.89 -26.96
N PRO A 721 -17.26 17.73 -26.28
CA PRO A 721 -17.26 16.43 -26.94
C PRO A 721 -18.60 16.13 -27.62
N ILE A 722 -18.55 15.29 -28.65
CA ILE A 722 -19.73 14.61 -29.17
C ILE A 722 -19.94 13.36 -28.32
N VAL A 723 -21.06 13.33 -27.60
CA VAL A 723 -21.51 12.14 -26.89
C VAL A 723 -22.62 11.48 -27.70
N ILE A 724 -22.43 10.21 -28.05
CA ILE A 724 -23.42 9.34 -28.67
C ILE A 724 -23.79 8.29 -27.63
N SER A 725 -24.98 8.38 -27.05
CA SER A 725 -25.43 7.43 -26.03
C SER A 725 -26.87 7.01 -26.31
N GLY A 726 -27.14 5.71 -26.29
CA GLY A 726 -28.50 5.20 -26.48
C GLY A 726 -28.63 3.72 -26.21
N ASP A 727 -29.86 3.29 -25.93
CA ASP A 727 -30.22 1.88 -25.89
C ASP A 727 -30.23 1.33 -27.33
N VAL A 728 -29.71 0.11 -27.50
CA VAL A 728 -29.76 -0.63 -28.75
C VAL A 728 -30.90 -1.63 -28.66
N THR A 729 -31.91 -1.41 -29.48
CA THR A 729 -33.03 -2.34 -29.67
C THR A 729 -32.70 -3.36 -30.76
N ASP A 730 -33.34 -4.53 -30.69
CA ASP A 730 -33.16 -5.62 -31.67
C ASP A 730 -31.69 -6.05 -31.83
N ALA A 731 -30.92 -6.02 -30.73
CA ALA A 731 -29.51 -6.35 -30.75
C ALA A 731 -29.29 -7.87 -30.79
N GLU A 732 -28.45 -8.32 -31.72
CA GLU A 732 -28.06 -9.72 -31.86
C GLU A 732 -26.55 -9.78 -32.07
N LEU A 733 -25.85 -10.52 -31.20
CA LEU A 733 -24.44 -10.85 -31.36
C LEU A 733 -24.32 -12.34 -31.70
N LYS A 734 -23.76 -12.70 -32.84
CA LYS A 734 -23.61 -14.11 -33.24
C LYS A 734 -22.30 -14.33 -33.96
N GLY A 735 -21.83 -15.57 -34.01
CA GLY A 735 -20.53 -15.84 -34.62
C GLY A 735 -20.04 -17.26 -34.47
N THR A 736 -18.74 -17.43 -34.66
CA THR A 736 -18.04 -18.70 -34.48
C THR A 736 -16.77 -18.53 -33.65
N ILE A 737 -16.44 -19.56 -32.88
CA ILE A 737 -15.18 -19.68 -32.14
C ILE A 737 -14.48 -20.95 -32.61
N ARG A 738 -13.18 -20.84 -32.88
CA ARG A 738 -12.31 -21.97 -33.19
C ARG A 738 -11.44 -22.30 -32.00
N TRP A 739 -11.50 -23.55 -31.58
CA TRP A 739 -10.76 -24.10 -30.46
C TRP A 739 -9.76 -25.13 -30.97
N ASP A 740 -8.56 -25.10 -30.41
CA ASP A 740 -7.55 -26.12 -30.63
C ASP A 740 -7.96 -27.42 -29.92
N ARG A 741 -7.94 -28.54 -30.65
CA ARG A 741 -8.39 -29.83 -30.13
C ARG A 741 -7.39 -30.47 -29.14
N GLU A 742 -6.11 -30.14 -29.24
CA GLU A 742 -5.09 -30.73 -28.36
C GLU A 742 -5.10 -30.09 -26.97
N ASN A 743 -5.27 -28.76 -26.90
CA ASN A 743 -5.13 -28.02 -25.64
C ASN A 743 -6.38 -27.21 -25.22
N MET A 744 -7.48 -27.26 -25.99
CA MET A 744 -8.70 -26.48 -25.77
C MET A 744 -8.49 -24.95 -25.78
N GLY A 745 -7.40 -24.47 -26.38
CA GLY A 745 -7.08 -23.04 -26.48
C GLY A 745 -7.85 -22.34 -27.60
N LEU A 746 -8.09 -21.05 -27.41
CA LEU A 746 -8.75 -20.19 -28.41
C LEU A 746 -7.79 -19.88 -29.57
N LYS A 747 -8.20 -20.18 -30.80
CA LYS A 747 -7.45 -19.81 -32.02
C LYS A 747 -8.02 -18.57 -32.70
N GLU A 748 -9.34 -18.49 -32.77
CA GLU A 748 -10.03 -17.42 -33.48
C GLU A 748 -11.44 -17.24 -32.94
N ILE A 749 -11.89 -15.99 -32.87
CA ILE A 749 -13.27 -15.60 -32.63
C ILE A 749 -13.71 -14.72 -33.80
N LYS A 750 -14.83 -15.06 -34.43
CA LYS A 750 -15.48 -14.23 -35.45
C LYS A 750 -16.89 -13.91 -34.97
N GLY A 751 -17.26 -12.65 -34.95
CA GLY A 751 -18.59 -12.23 -34.50
C GLY A 751 -19.18 -11.14 -35.39
N GLU A 752 -20.51 -11.12 -35.43
CA GLU A 752 -21.34 -10.10 -36.04
C GLU A 752 -22.28 -9.58 -34.93
N LEU A 753 -22.14 -8.31 -34.56
CA LEU A 753 -23.09 -7.59 -33.71
C LEU A 753 -23.97 -6.72 -34.61
N THR A 754 -25.28 -6.97 -34.61
CA THR A 754 -26.26 -6.11 -35.27
C THR A 754 -27.14 -5.43 -34.25
N GLY A 755 -27.65 -4.25 -34.58
CA GLY A 755 -28.60 -3.58 -33.70
C GLY A 755 -29.15 -2.27 -34.25
N LYS A 756 -30.19 -1.78 -33.59
CA LYS A 756 -30.81 -0.49 -33.87
C LYS A 756 -30.59 0.46 -32.69
N LEU A 757 -29.72 1.43 -32.90
CA LEU A 757 -29.40 2.46 -31.92
C LEU A 757 -30.48 3.56 -31.92
N ASP A 758 -31.07 3.84 -30.75
CA ASP A 758 -31.95 5.00 -30.61
C ASP A 758 -31.12 6.30 -30.50
N LEU A 759 -31.27 7.15 -31.51
CA LEU A 759 -30.59 8.46 -31.58
C LEU A 759 -31.44 9.60 -31.02
N SER A 760 -32.62 9.32 -30.44
CA SER A 760 -33.58 10.33 -29.98
C SER A 760 -33.07 11.23 -28.84
N SER A 761 -32.05 10.76 -28.10
CA SER A 761 -31.38 11.40 -26.97
C SER A 761 -30.10 12.17 -27.34
N LEU A 762 -29.66 12.14 -28.60
CA LEU A 762 -28.42 12.78 -29.02
C LEU A 762 -28.38 14.29 -28.65
N PRO A 763 -27.34 14.78 -27.95
CA PRO A 763 -27.15 16.20 -27.67
C PRO A 763 -26.60 16.94 -28.91
N LEU A 764 -27.27 16.79 -30.06
CA LEU A 764 -26.90 17.47 -31.30
C LEU A 764 -27.31 18.95 -31.19
N ASN A 765 -26.34 19.83 -30.91
CA ASN A 765 -26.52 21.27 -31.07
C ASN A 765 -26.62 21.64 -32.56
N LEU A 766 -27.83 21.53 -33.12
CA LEU A 766 -28.14 21.83 -34.52
C LEU A 766 -28.40 23.32 -34.77
N SER A 767 -27.97 24.22 -33.89
CA SER A 767 -28.15 25.66 -34.13
C SER A 767 -27.43 26.05 -35.44
N GLY A 768 -28.19 26.56 -36.41
CA GLY A 768 -27.68 26.94 -37.74
C GLY A 768 -27.71 25.86 -38.84
N LYS A 769 -28.22 24.64 -38.59
CA LYS A 769 -28.40 23.61 -39.64
C LYS A 769 -29.84 23.56 -40.18
N PRO A 770 -30.08 23.09 -41.43
CA PRO A 770 -31.39 23.10 -42.05
C PRO A 770 -32.43 22.30 -41.23
N PRO A 771 -33.67 22.82 -41.04
CA PRO A 771 -34.71 22.17 -40.24
C PRO A 771 -35.03 20.72 -40.65
N PHE A 772 -34.83 20.38 -41.92
CA PHE A 772 -35.08 19.03 -42.43
C PHE A 772 -34.13 17.97 -41.85
N LEU A 773 -32.93 18.33 -41.37
CA LEU A 773 -31.97 17.38 -40.80
C LEU A 773 -32.52 16.72 -39.51
N LYS A 774 -33.20 17.52 -38.68
CA LYS A 774 -33.89 17.05 -37.45
C LYS A 774 -35.09 16.15 -37.76
N PHE A 775 -35.71 16.35 -38.92
CA PHE A 775 -36.82 15.54 -39.41
C PHE A 775 -36.33 14.20 -40.00
N ILE A 776 -35.23 14.21 -40.77
CA ILE A 776 -34.61 12.99 -41.32
C ILE A 776 -34.04 12.09 -40.22
N LEU A 777 -33.38 12.65 -39.20
CA LEU A 777 -32.84 11.89 -38.04
C LEU A 777 -33.94 11.19 -37.21
N LYS A 778 -35.19 11.68 -37.27
CA LYS A 778 -36.35 11.04 -36.63
C LYS A 778 -37.06 10.00 -37.50
N LEU A 779 -36.80 9.97 -38.81
CA LEU A 779 -37.53 9.16 -39.78
C LEU A 779 -36.85 7.84 -40.14
N ILE A 780 -35.54 7.72 -39.90
CA ILE A 780 -34.74 6.54 -40.28
C ILE A 780 -34.02 6.01 -39.04
N PRO A 781 -34.29 4.78 -38.58
CA PRO A 781 -33.55 4.20 -37.46
C PRO A 781 -32.07 4.02 -37.80
N PHE A 782 -31.18 4.18 -36.81
CA PHE A 782 -29.75 3.90 -37.01
C PHE A 782 -29.48 2.41 -36.81
N TYR A 783 -29.58 1.66 -37.92
CA TYR A 783 -29.13 0.27 -37.97
C TYR A 783 -27.63 0.23 -38.21
N PHE A 784 -26.93 -0.60 -37.44
CA PHE A 784 -25.52 -0.86 -37.62
C PHE A 784 -25.23 -2.37 -37.58
N THR A 785 -24.13 -2.74 -38.21
CA THR A 785 -23.52 -4.07 -38.15
C THR A 785 -22.04 -3.89 -37.82
N VAL A 786 -21.56 -4.60 -36.82
CA VAL A 786 -20.15 -4.71 -36.45
C VAL A 786 -19.71 -6.13 -36.71
N ASP A 787 -18.94 -6.32 -37.78
CA ASP A 787 -18.21 -7.56 -38.01
C ASP A 787 -16.86 -7.42 -37.32
N PHE A 788 -16.48 -8.39 -36.49
CA PHE A 788 -15.18 -8.42 -35.85
C PHE A 788 -14.55 -9.81 -35.92
N GLN A 789 -13.23 -9.82 -35.94
CA GLN A 789 -12.41 -11.01 -35.90
C GLN A 789 -11.27 -10.78 -34.91
N ILE A 790 -11.12 -11.70 -33.96
CA ILE A 790 -9.98 -11.77 -33.06
C ILE A 790 -9.22 -13.04 -33.41
N SER A 791 -7.96 -12.90 -33.79
CA SER A 791 -7.09 -14.02 -34.15
C SER A 791 -5.88 -14.06 -33.23
N PHE A 792 -5.49 -15.25 -32.79
CA PHE A 792 -4.33 -15.45 -31.94
C PHE A 792 -3.20 -16.09 -32.76
N ASN A 793 -1.97 -15.59 -32.62
CA ASN A 793 -0.82 -16.15 -33.34
C ASN A 793 -0.46 -17.60 -32.90
N GLN A 794 -0.93 -18.00 -31.72
CA GLN A 794 -0.94 -19.37 -31.21
C GLN A 794 -2.19 -19.58 -30.36
N SER A 795 -2.60 -20.84 -30.12
CA SER A 795 -3.80 -21.11 -29.33
C SER A 795 -3.66 -20.58 -27.90
N TYR A 796 -4.62 -19.76 -27.49
CA TYR A 796 -4.63 -19.11 -26.18
C TYR A 796 -5.37 -19.96 -25.16
N GLN A 797 -4.62 -20.63 -24.29
CA GLN A 797 -5.15 -21.61 -23.34
C GLN A 797 -5.60 -20.93 -22.03
N LEU A 798 -6.91 -20.89 -21.79
CA LEU A 798 -7.50 -20.40 -20.54
C LEU A 798 -7.55 -21.48 -19.45
N ILE A 799 -7.88 -22.73 -19.83
CA ILE A 799 -7.95 -23.88 -18.91
C ILE A 799 -6.90 -24.91 -19.30
N SER A 800 -6.00 -25.24 -18.36
CA SER A 800 -4.96 -26.26 -18.58
C SER A 800 -5.41 -27.63 -18.07
N PHE A 801 -5.81 -28.51 -18.97
CA PHE A 801 -6.14 -29.90 -18.66
C PHE A 801 -4.88 -30.80 -18.54
N PRO A 802 -4.94 -31.94 -17.81
CA PRO A 802 -6.03 -32.37 -16.94
C PRO A 802 -6.17 -31.45 -15.71
N LEU A 803 -7.38 -31.27 -15.20
CA LEU A 803 -7.66 -30.57 -13.95
C LEU A 803 -7.47 -31.54 -12.80
N GLU A 804 -6.55 -31.20 -11.91
CA GLU A 804 -6.15 -32.02 -10.77
C GLU A 804 -6.08 -31.16 -9.54
N ASN A 805 -6.27 -31.76 -8.37
CA ASN A 805 -6.25 -31.01 -7.12
C ASN A 805 -4.92 -30.26 -6.96
N ASN A 806 -5.00 -28.96 -6.66
CA ASN A 806 -3.87 -28.03 -6.54
C ASN A 806 -3.04 -27.81 -7.82
N LYS A 807 -3.46 -28.29 -9.00
CA LYS A 807 -2.80 -27.95 -10.25
C LYS A 807 -2.97 -26.46 -10.53
N SER A 808 -1.87 -25.77 -10.80
CA SER A 808 -1.86 -24.35 -11.14
C SER A 808 -1.18 -24.12 -12.49
N TRP A 809 -1.61 -23.10 -13.25
CA TRP A 809 -1.05 -22.76 -14.56
C TRP A 809 -1.15 -21.27 -14.86
N GLY A 810 -0.24 -20.78 -15.71
CA GLY A 810 -0.22 -19.39 -16.18
C GLY A 810 -0.91 -19.21 -17.54
N LEU A 811 -0.89 -17.97 -18.03
CA LEU A 811 -1.27 -17.64 -19.40
C LEU A 811 -0.03 -17.64 -20.29
N SER A 812 -0.13 -18.28 -21.46
CA SER A 812 0.92 -18.22 -22.47
C SER A 812 0.97 -16.83 -23.10
N PRO A 813 2.17 -16.26 -23.36
CA PRO A 813 2.27 -15.01 -24.10
C PRO A 813 1.68 -15.20 -25.49
N VAL A 814 0.86 -14.27 -25.95
CA VAL A 814 0.19 -14.41 -27.25
C VAL A 814 0.05 -13.03 -27.89
N LYS A 815 0.08 -13.00 -29.22
CA LYS A 815 -0.31 -11.82 -29.99
C LYS A 815 -1.74 -12.01 -30.43
N ALA A 816 -2.62 -11.12 -29.99
CA ALA A 816 -4.00 -11.07 -30.44
C ALA A 816 -4.14 -9.96 -31.49
N THR A 817 -4.67 -10.29 -32.66
CA THR A 817 -4.98 -9.31 -33.70
C THR A 817 -6.49 -9.10 -33.76
N ILE A 818 -6.92 -7.84 -33.66
CA ILE A 818 -8.31 -7.42 -33.80
C ILE A 818 -8.50 -6.82 -35.20
N ASP A 819 -9.47 -7.35 -35.94
CA ASP A 819 -9.85 -6.88 -37.28
C ASP A 819 -11.38 -6.82 -37.40
N GLY A 820 -11.88 -6.18 -38.45
CA GLY A 820 -13.31 -6.14 -38.76
C GLY A 820 -13.79 -4.81 -39.33
N THR A 821 -15.11 -4.68 -39.46
CA THR A 821 -15.75 -3.50 -40.03
C THR A 821 -17.04 -3.13 -39.32
N ILE A 822 -17.28 -1.83 -39.16
CA ILE A 822 -18.55 -1.26 -38.72
C ILE A 822 -19.23 -0.66 -39.95
N THR A 823 -20.43 -1.15 -40.26
CA THR A 823 -21.21 -0.69 -41.40
C THR A 823 -22.55 -0.12 -40.96
N SER A 824 -23.01 0.92 -41.67
CA SER A 824 -24.35 1.46 -41.54
C SER A 824 -24.74 2.21 -42.81
N LYS A 825 -26.02 2.16 -43.19
CA LYS A 825 -26.55 3.02 -44.26
C LYS A 825 -26.34 4.51 -43.94
N TRP A 826 -26.30 4.87 -42.67
CA TRP A 826 -26.03 6.25 -42.24
C TRP A 826 -24.60 6.69 -42.49
N PHE A 827 -23.63 5.79 -42.46
CA PHE A 827 -22.25 6.11 -42.83
C PHE A 827 -22.14 6.48 -44.30
N TYR A 828 -22.87 5.79 -45.18
CA TYR A 828 -23.00 6.17 -46.59
C TYR A 828 -23.69 7.52 -46.78
N VAL A 829 -24.77 7.79 -46.04
CA VAL A 829 -25.45 9.09 -46.09
C VAL A 829 -24.52 10.20 -45.61
N ALA A 830 -23.82 10.00 -44.48
CA ALA A 830 -22.87 10.93 -43.90
C ALA A 830 -21.71 11.22 -44.87
N TYR A 831 -21.14 10.17 -45.48
CA TYR A 831 -20.11 10.25 -46.50
C TYR A 831 -20.54 11.09 -47.72
N ILE A 832 -21.72 10.82 -48.27
CA ILE A 832 -22.27 11.56 -49.42
C ILE A 832 -22.52 13.03 -49.05
N LEU A 833 -23.13 13.29 -47.90
CA LEU A 833 -23.42 14.63 -47.42
C LEU A 833 -22.14 15.45 -47.19
N ASP A 834 -21.11 14.86 -46.61
CA ASP A 834 -19.82 15.52 -46.40
C ASP A 834 -19.13 15.84 -47.73
N ARG A 835 -19.13 14.90 -48.69
CA ARG A 835 -18.59 15.14 -50.04
C ARG A 835 -19.33 16.26 -50.77
N ILE A 836 -20.66 16.30 -50.69
CA ILE A 836 -21.46 17.38 -51.27
C ILE A 836 -21.14 18.71 -50.58
N ALA A 837 -21.05 18.74 -49.26
CA ALA A 837 -20.77 19.96 -48.52
C ALA A 837 -19.38 20.54 -48.81
N ARG A 838 -18.37 19.66 -48.99
CA ARG A 838 -17.01 20.06 -49.36
C ARG A 838 -16.97 20.75 -50.73
N ILE A 839 -17.84 20.37 -51.68
CA ILE A 839 -17.98 21.07 -52.98
C ILE A 839 -18.38 22.54 -52.77
N PHE A 840 -19.14 22.84 -51.71
CA PHE A 840 -19.56 24.18 -51.34
C PHE A 840 -18.65 24.83 -50.28
N GLY A 841 -17.43 24.32 -50.09
CA GLY A 841 -16.45 24.86 -49.14
C GLY A 841 -16.84 24.69 -47.67
N ARG A 842 -17.72 23.73 -47.34
CA ARG A 842 -18.15 23.44 -45.97
C ARG A 842 -17.68 22.06 -45.55
N GLU A 843 -17.15 21.96 -44.35
CA GLU A 843 -16.81 20.68 -43.71
C GLU A 843 -17.91 20.33 -42.70
N ILE A 844 -18.57 19.18 -42.89
CA ILE A 844 -19.66 18.74 -42.01
C ILE A 844 -19.17 17.62 -41.08
N ILE A 845 -18.20 16.83 -41.55
CA ILE A 845 -17.52 15.76 -40.81
C ILE A 845 -16.01 16.07 -40.83
N PRO A 846 -15.31 16.00 -39.68
CA PRO A 846 -13.85 16.15 -39.63
C PRO A 846 -13.16 15.19 -40.61
N ARG A 847 -12.02 15.60 -41.18
CA ARG A 847 -11.29 14.78 -42.18
C ARG A 847 -11.00 13.37 -41.69
N ASP A 848 -10.55 13.23 -40.45
CA ASP A 848 -10.10 11.94 -39.92
C ASP A 848 -11.28 10.98 -39.79
N LEU A 849 -12.43 11.44 -39.30
CA LEU A 849 -13.66 10.66 -39.26
C LEU A 849 -14.26 10.43 -40.66
N ALA A 850 -14.15 11.40 -41.58
CA ALA A 850 -14.63 11.26 -42.94
C ALA A 850 -13.84 10.20 -43.73
N ASN A 851 -12.56 10.01 -43.40
CA ASN A 851 -11.70 8.97 -43.99
C ASN A 851 -12.11 7.55 -43.54
N LEU A 852 -12.80 7.43 -42.41
CA LEU A 852 -13.36 6.17 -41.91
C LEU A 852 -14.73 5.82 -42.54
N LEU A 853 -15.32 6.71 -43.34
CA LEU A 853 -16.62 6.49 -43.99
C LEU A 853 -16.43 6.08 -45.46
N PRO A 854 -17.34 5.28 -46.04
CA PRO A 854 -18.64 4.85 -45.52
C PRO A 854 -18.64 3.52 -44.75
N VAL A 855 -17.48 2.86 -44.64
CA VAL A 855 -17.28 1.64 -43.87
C VAL A 855 -16.10 1.87 -42.96
N ILE A 856 -16.33 1.78 -41.65
CA ILE A 856 -15.29 2.00 -40.65
C ILE A 856 -14.56 0.68 -40.47
N GLU A 857 -13.32 0.59 -40.92
CA GLU A 857 -12.46 -0.55 -40.61
C GLU A 857 -11.98 -0.43 -39.17
N ILE A 858 -12.19 -1.47 -38.35
CA ILE A 858 -11.80 -1.48 -36.94
C ILE A 858 -10.30 -1.17 -36.77
N PRO A 859 -9.36 -1.73 -37.56
CA PRO A 859 -7.95 -1.38 -37.46
C PRO A 859 -7.66 0.12 -37.67
N LYS A 860 -8.33 0.76 -38.64
CA LYS A 860 -8.19 2.21 -38.89
C LYS A 860 -8.84 3.05 -37.80
N LEU A 861 -9.91 2.54 -37.20
CA LEU A 861 -10.53 3.17 -36.03
C LEU A 861 -9.57 3.12 -34.85
N LEU A 862 -8.97 1.96 -34.55
CA LEU A 862 -7.97 1.80 -33.48
C LEU A 862 -6.75 2.70 -33.71
N GLU A 863 -6.25 2.79 -34.96
CA GLU A 863 -5.17 3.71 -35.35
C GLU A 863 -5.51 5.18 -35.04
N LEU A 864 -6.77 5.60 -35.21
CA LEU A 864 -7.23 6.95 -34.85
C LEU A 864 -7.13 7.22 -33.34
N TYR A 865 -7.20 6.18 -32.50
CA TYR A 865 -7.02 6.26 -31.04
C TYR A 865 -5.59 5.98 -30.60
N GLU A 866 -4.64 5.82 -31.53
CA GLU A 866 -3.26 5.42 -31.23
C GLU A 866 -3.17 4.03 -30.56
N ILE A 867 -4.23 3.22 -30.69
CA ILE A 867 -4.31 1.85 -30.17
C ILE A 867 -3.86 0.88 -31.27
N PRO A 868 -2.87 0.01 -31.03
CA PRO A 868 -2.47 -0.98 -32.01
C PRO A 868 -3.57 -2.04 -32.15
N ASN A 869 -3.85 -2.45 -33.39
CA ASN A 869 -4.77 -3.55 -33.66
C ASN A 869 -4.14 -4.94 -33.39
N GLU A 870 -2.83 -4.98 -33.12
CA GLU A 870 -2.12 -6.12 -32.58
C GLU A 870 -1.78 -5.84 -31.11
N ILE A 871 -2.36 -6.62 -30.21
CA ILE A 871 -2.16 -6.53 -28.77
C ILE A 871 -1.17 -7.62 -28.36
N ASP A 872 -0.02 -7.19 -27.85
CA ASP A 872 0.94 -8.07 -27.21
C ASP A 872 0.45 -8.37 -25.80
N ILE A 873 0.14 -9.65 -25.51
CA ILE A 873 -0.05 -10.13 -24.14
C ILE A 873 1.34 -10.60 -23.68
N PRO A 874 2.10 -9.77 -22.93
CA PRO A 874 3.50 -10.03 -22.69
C PRO A 874 3.69 -11.21 -21.74
N ARG A 875 4.81 -11.90 -21.92
CA ARG A 875 5.36 -12.74 -20.86
C ARG A 875 5.90 -11.81 -19.77
N VAL A 876 5.60 -12.09 -18.50
CA VAL A 876 6.30 -11.42 -17.39
C VAL A 876 7.76 -11.89 -17.43
N ASN A 877 8.61 -11.10 -18.09
CA ASN A 877 10.00 -11.42 -18.41
C ASN A 877 10.94 -11.05 -17.27
N ASP A 878 10.63 -11.52 -16.07
CA ASP A 878 11.58 -11.47 -14.98
C ASP A 878 11.99 -12.92 -14.66
N PRO A 879 13.31 -13.22 -14.52
CA PRO A 879 13.83 -14.56 -14.23
C PRO A 879 13.18 -15.24 -13.02
N ILE A 880 12.64 -14.47 -12.08
CA ILE A 880 11.95 -14.93 -10.87
C ILE A 880 10.50 -15.38 -11.18
N TYR A 881 9.90 -14.94 -12.29
CA TYR A 881 8.47 -15.03 -12.58
C TYR A 881 8.14 -15.83 -13.84
N HIS A 882 9.06 -16.70 -14.28
CA HIS A 882 8.87 -17.56 -15.45
C HIS A 882 7.62 -18.48 -15.33
N ASP A 883 7.12 -18.70 -14.12
CA ASP A 883 6.02 -19.62 -13.76
C ASP A 883 4.89 -18.92 -12.97
N ILE A 884 4.41 -17.73 -13.38
CA ILE A 884 3.20 -17.14 -12.76
C ILE A 884 2.00 -18.05 -13.03
N HIS A 885 1.42 -18.63 -11.98
CA HIS A 885 0.23 -19.46 -12.09
C HIS A 885 -1.05 -18.67 -11.78
N LEU A 886 -1.61 -18.01 -12.80
CA LEU A 886 -2.84 -17.21 -12.71
C LEU A 886 -4.08 -18.02 -12.35
N PHE A 887 -4.07 -19.33 -12.58
CA PHE A 887 -5.19 -20.22 -12.30
C PHE A 887 -4.74 -21.36 -11.40
N LYS A 888 -5.62 -21.80 -10.50
CA LYS A 888 -5.45 -22.96 -9.63
C LYS A 888 -6.75 -23.75 -9.54
N CYS A 889 -6.67 -25.05 -9.78
CA CYS A 889 -7.76 -25.96 -9.49
C CYS A 889 -7.76 -26.30 -7.99
N ILE A 890 -8.74 -25.80 -7.23
CA ILE A 890 -8.80 -25.92 -5.76
C ILE A 890 -9.42 -27.24 -5.33
N GLY A 891 -10.29 -27.84 -6.15
CA GLY A 891 -10.98 -29.06 -5.80
C GLY A 891 -12.18 -29.34 -6.69
N GLN A 892 -12.99 -30.33 -6.30
CA GLN A 892 -14.34 -30.53 -6.85
C GLN A 892 -15.38 -30.08 -5.82
N LYS A 893 -16.45 -29.43 -6.30
CA LYS A 893 -17.55 -28.94 -5.48
C LYS A 893 -18.88 -29.14 -6.21
N GLN A 894 -19.95 -29.37 -5.45
CA GLN A 894 -21.29 -29.35 -6.02
C GLN A 894 -21.74 -27.91 -6.26
N ILE A 895 -22.07 -27.60 -7.51
CA ILE A 895 -22.55 -26.28 -7.93
C ILE A 895 -23.96 -26.43 -8.47
N THR A 896 -24.85 -25.57 -7.98
CA THR A 896 -26.24 -25.50 -8.45
C THR A 896 -26.40 -24.26 -9.33
N VAL A 897 -26.88 -24.48 -10.55
CA VAL A 897 -27.26 -23.46 -11.54
C VAL A 897 -28.66 -23.80 -12.05
N ASP A 898 -29.24 -22.95 -12.89
CA ASP A 898 -30.59 -23.16 -13.44
C ASP A 898 -30.72 -24.50 -14.21
N ALA A 899 -29.65 -24.98 -14.86
CA ALA A 899 -29.64 -26.28 -15.55
C ALA A 899 -29.66 -27.51 -14.61
N GLY A 900 -29.38 -27.34 -13.32
CA GLY A 900 -29.30 -28.42 -12.34
C GLY A 900 -28.11 -28.29 -11.38
N THR A 901 -27.87 -29.35 -10.61
CA THR A 901 -26.72 -29.46 -9.71
C THR A 901 -25.69 -30.41 -10.31
N PHE A 902 -24.44 -29.96 -10.40
CA PHE A 902 -23.35 -30.70 -11.04
C PHE A 902 -22.14 -30.80 -10.10
N GLU A 903 -21.39 -31.89 -10.20
CA GLU A 903 -20.05 -31.96 -9.63
C GLU A 903 -19.07 -31.25 -10.59
N ALA A 904 -18.43 -30.18 -10.10
CA ALA A 904 -17.58 -29.32 -10.92
C ALA A 904 -16.21 -29.11 -10.27
N SER A 905 -15.15 -29.15 -11.08
CA SER A 905 -13.83 -28.67 -10.71
C SER A 905 -13.87 -27.15 -10.54
N GLU A 906 -13.56 -26.68 -9.34
CA GLU A 906 -13.43 -25.26 -9.01
C GLU A 906 -12.03 -24.79 -9.41
N ILE A 907 -11.98 -23.97 -10.45
CA ILE A 907 -10.78 -23.28 -10.91
C ILE A 907 -10.88 -21.85 -10.40
N SER A 908 -10.06 -21.53 -9.40
CA SER A 908 -9.91 -20.15 -8.95
C SER A 908 -8.82 -19.47 -9.77
N MET A 909 -9.08 -18.23 -10.13
CA MET A 909 -8.04 -17.32 -10.57
C MET A 909 -7.29 -16.80 -9.34
N VAL A 910 -6.08 -16.26 -9.54
CA VAL A 910 -5.32 -15.58 -8.48
C VAL A 910 -6.26 -14.66 -7.69
N ARG A 911 -6.20 -14.72 -6.35
CA ARG A 911 -6.92 -13.83 -5.44
C ARG A 911 -8.46 -13.84 -5.55
N GLY A 912 -9.05 -14.90 -6.12
CA GLY A 912 -10.52 -15.01 -6.22
C GLY A 912 -11.18 -14.01 -7.18
N ILE A 913 -10.36 -13.31 -7.98
CA ILE A 913 -10.76 -12.32 -9.01
C ILE A 913 -11.86 -12.90 -9.92
N GLY A 914 -11.76 -14.19 -10.21
CA GLY A 914 -12.84 -14.96 -10.81
C GLY A 914 -12.75 -16.44 -10.48
N GLN A 915 -13.88 -17.11 -10.62
CA GLN A 915 -14.03 -18.55 -10.45
C GLN A 915 -14.67 -19.14 -11.69
N ILE A 916 -14.09 -20.24 -12.17
CA ILE A 916 -14.60 -21.04 -13.27
C ILE A 916 -14.92 -22.42 -12.71
N PHE A 917 -16.17 -22.84 -12.86
CA PHE A 917 -16.63 -24.16 -12.46
C PHE A 917 -16.79 -25.02 -13.71
N TYR A 918 -15.91 -26.01 -13.87
CA TYR A 918 -15.93 -26.93 -15.00
C TYR A 918 -16.51 -28.28 -14.59
N SER A 919 -17.54 -28.79 -15.28
CA SER A 919 -18.08 -30.12 -14.98
C SER A 919 -17.87 -31.09 -16.16
N PRO A 920 -17.25 -32.27 -15.93
CA PRO A 920 -17.16 -33.30 -16.96
C PRO A 920 -18.53 -33.86 -17.36
N GLU A 921 -19.55 -33.75 -16.50
CA GLU A 921 -20.93 -34.22 -16.78
C GLU A 921 -21.56 -33.48 -17.97
N VAL A 922 -21.22 -32.20 -18.13
CA VAL A 922 -21.68 -31.36 -19.24
C VAL A 922 -20.59 -31.15 -20.29
N SER A 923 -19.41 -31.74 -20.09
CA SER A 923 -18.22 -31.56 -20.92
C SER A 923 -17.82 -30.09 -21.14
N ASN A 924 -18.20 -29.19 -20.22
CA ASN A 924 -18.00 -27.75 -20.35
C ASN A 924 -18.11 -27.01 -18.99
N VAL A 925 -17.90 -25.71 -19.01
CA VAL A 925 -18.10 -24.80 -17.88
C VAL A 925 -19.58 -24.73 -17.52
N VAL A 926 -19.90 -24.82 -16.22
CA VAL A 926 -21.26 -24.67 -15.67
C VAL A 926 -21.51 -23.28 -15.09
N LYS A 927 -20.46 -22.61 -14.59
CA LYS A 927 -20.55 -21.27 -14.02
C LYS A 927 -19.22 -20.52 -14.14
N ILE A 928 -19.29 -19.23 -14.46
CA ILE A 928 -18.21 -18.27 -14.37
C ILE A 928 -18.72 -17.09 -13.53
N GLN A 929 -17.94 -16.65 -12.56
CA GLN A 929 -18.22 -15.44 -11.79
C GLN A 929 -16.92 -14.70 -11.48
N GLY A 930 -16.85 -13.39 -11.69
CA GLY A 930 -15.66 -12.61 -11.36
C GLY A 930 -15.57 -11.28 -12.07
N ASN A 931 -14.63 -10.45 -11.63
CA ASN A 931 -14.21 -9.25 -12.32
C ASN A 931 -13.02 -9.61 -13.20
N PHE A 932 -13.18 -9.59 -14.52
CA PHE A 932 -12.11 -10.00 -15.43
C PHE A 932 -11.30 -8.81 -15.96
N HIS A 933 -11.58 -7.58 -15.50
CA HIS A 933 -10.97 -6.34 -16.00
C HIS A 933 -9.45 -6.42 -15.88
N GLU A 934 -9.02 -6.98 -14.76
CA GLU A 934 -7.61 -7.13 -14.38
C GLU A 934 -6.81 -8.02 -15.35
N ILE A 935 -7.49 -8.83 -16.18
CA ILE A 935 -6.86 -9.80 -17.10
C ILE A 935 -7.25 -9.52 -18.55
N ILE A 936 -8.48 -9.05 -18.78
CA ILE A 936 -9.01 -8.58 -20.05
C ILE A 936 -9.51 -7.16 -19.80
N PRO A 937 -8.73 -6.11 -20.10
CA PRO A 937 -9.01 -4.71 -19.73
C PRO A 937 -10.37 -4.16 -20.18
N ILE A 938 -11.00 -4.83 -21.14
CA ILE A 938 -12.31 -4.47 -21.67
C ILE A 938 -13.45 -5.28 -21.06
N VAL A 939 -13.28 -6.00 -19.94
CA VAL A 939 -14.34 -6.86 -19.39
C VAL A 939 -14.47 -6.65 -17.89
N GLU A 940 -15.38 -5.79 -17.43
CA GLU A 940 -15.39 -5.42 -16.01
C GLU A 940 -15.98 -6.50 -15.10
N ASN A 941 -17.14 -7.06 -15.43
CA ASN A 941 -17.75 -8.13 -14.65
C ASN A 941 -18.27 -9.22 -15.60
N ILE A 942 -18.06 -10.49 -15.26
CA ILE A 942 -18.74 -11.61 -15.91
C ILE A 942 -19.46 -12.41 -14.84
N GLU A 943 -20.77 -12.55 -15.02
CA GLU A 943 -21.56 -13.58 -14.36
C GLU A 943 -22.28 -14.40 -15.44
N MET A 944 -21.90 -15.67 -15.55
CA MET A 944 -22.41 -16.59 -16.54
C MET A 944 -22.77 -17.93 -15.88
N GLU A 945 -24.00 -18.40 -16.07
CA GLU A 945 -24.48 -19.66 -15.50
C GLU A 945 -25.17 -20.52 -16.56
N LEU A 946 -24.94 -21.84 -16.53
CA LEU A 946 -25.59 -22.79 -17.43
C LEU A 946 -27.08 -22.92 -17.06
N VAL A 947 -27.96 -22.69 -18.03
CA VAL A 947 -29.43 -22.76 -17.84
C VAL A 947 -30.09 -23.96 -18.51
N GLU A 948 -29.52 -24.46 -19.61
CA GLU A 948 -30.10 -25.58 -20.35
C GLU A 948 -29.02 -26.40 -21.06
N LEU A 949 -29.22 -27.73 -21.06
CA LEU A 949 -28.51 -28.69 -21.89
C LEU A 949 -29.45 -29.15 -23.00
N VAL A 950 -29.19 -28.73 -24.23
CA VAL A 950 -29.91 -29.28 -25.38
C VAL A 950 -29.16 -30.53 -25.81
N LYS A 951 -29.69 -31.71 -25.40
CA LYS A 951 -29.11 -33.03 -25.70
C LYS A 951 -29.25 -33.44 -27.14
#